data_AF-A0A7C2SYG7-F1
#
_entry.id   AF-A0A7C2SYG7-F1
#
_cell.length_a   1.000
_cell.length_b   1.000
_cell.length_c   1.000
_cell.angle_alpha   90.00
_cell.angle_beta   90.00
_cell.angle_gamma   90.00
#
_symmetry.space_group_name_H-M   'P 1'
#
loop_
_entity.id
_entity.type
_entity.pdbx_description
1 polymer ?
#
loop_
_entity_poly.entity_id
_entity_poly.type
_entity_poly.pdbx_seq_one_letter_code
_entity_poly.pdbx_strand_id
1 'polypeptide(L)'
;MRWMPLLVSLVTSVLSWGKGWGQGMEAPRNLLRNSHFWICTNKGVPDWWGTSAPERLRDWSGCLSVEESSPLSGTKALRLFNPKDGFAFRLQSFAYALPSGKPYTFSVFLRAERSDFPVTLSIGYDQSTTVMVSTEWRRFVFTATPQRGHWATGRLIVSLSFRQAGTLWVAAPQLETGETATDYTPLYAGDVWLLQAAQPFRALVQCNAYASEPHFRLWCENNLNEPVTVRCRLGETVLSPQDKAILAPCERRFVAFPLNAVPTGTHNITVEAINGRGEVVATATDQLTKLAPTQGTFVQIDRIRRHLIVNGQPLLVFAQGIHADPELWWLDDIASHGFNAVIPMIPTDPSTWVTSRQFLDEAQKRRLWVIAWLRPPTNQSTAEIAEALVRTIQALRDHPAVITWYLLDEPEGWWAQGGRKEAELLSVFQAAKQTDPYRPAQLNWYQWTDGKGGYGSLQASDFGSLDHYPFGRVENPLGRVADFLWRMNRDCRPLGKPVAFWQQMYGYDDAVREPTPEEARAHSWLTVITGGRLIYWFIYKPMSLRFWQAMPQIAEEMKQLADIVTADDAYELAVGREGAVHYALWTKGSDIYLATVNPSYSPQRVPLCLYWLTGRESRGAAAILGDGQLSLKGRVAFLWLPPLGVGIWRLQGNN
;
A
#
# COMPACT_ATOMS: atom_id res chain seq x y z
N MET A 1 3.40 45.71 43.70
CA MET A 1 2.54 45.70 42.50
C MET A 1 3.29 45.00 41.38
N ARG A 2 3.03 43.70 41.20
CA ARG A 2 3.59 42.85 40.14
C ARG A 2 2.42 42.26 39.37
N TRP A 3 2.41 42.44 38.06
CA TRP A 3 1.38 42.00 37.14
C TRP A 3 1.59 40.52 36.78
N MET A 4 0.53 39.72 36.94
CA MET A 4 0.36 38.36 36.42
C MET A 4 -0.12 38.41 34.96
N PRO A 5 0.34 37.51 34.07
CA PRO A 5 -0.38 37.18 32.86
C PRO A 5 -1.26 35.93 33.06
N LEU A 6 -2.51 36.02 32.58
CA LEU A 6 -3.46 34.91 32.48
C LEU A 6 -2.98 33.88 31.44
N LEU A 7 -2.96 32.61 31.84
CA LEU A 7 -2.76 31.43 30.99
C LEU A 7 -4.10 31.02 30.37
N VAL A 8 -4.16 30.99 29.04
CA VAL A 8 -5.26 30.40 28.27
C VAL A 8 -5.07 28.88 28.25
N SER A 9 -6.08 28.15 28.77
CA SER A 9 -6.13 26.70 28.81
C SER A 9 -6.46 26.12 27.43
N LEU A 10 -5.54 25.34 26.87
CA LEU A 10 -5.78 24.44 25.73
C LEU A 10 -6.26 23.08 26.27
N VAL A 11 -7.54 22.78 26.11
CA VAL A 11 -8.08 21.45 26.40
C VAL A 11 -7.70 20.51 25.26
N THR A 12 -6.72 19.65 25.53
CA THR A 12 -6.38 18.49 24.71
C THR A 12 -7.24 17.31 25.15
N SER A 13 -8.21 16.91 24.33
CA SER A 13 -8.99 15.69 24.56
C SER A 13 -8.14 14.46 24.20
N VAL A 14 -7.54 13.87 25.22
CA VAL A 14 -6.90 12.55 25.16
C VAL A 14 -8.00 11.49 25.11
N LEU A 15 -8.15 10.82 23.96
CA LEU A 15 -9.05 9.67 23.78
C LEU A 15 -8.56 8.48 24.61
N SER A 16 -9.34 8.08 25.61
CA SER A 16 -9.17 6.86 26.38
C SER A 16 -9.69 5.65 25.58
N TRP A 17 -8.85 4.63 25.40
CA TRP A 17 -9.25 3.34 24.83
C TRP A 17 -9.44 2.33 25.95
N GLY A 18 -10.67 1.85 26.13
CA GLY A 18 -11.04 0.87 27.17
C GLY A 18 -12.07 -0.16 26.68
N LYS A 19 -11.57 -1.39 26.48
CA LYS A 19 -12.15 -2.75 26.61
C LYS A 19 -13.67 -3.00 26.37
N GLY A 20 -13.99 -3.93 25.47
CA GLY A 20 -15.29 -4.63 25.43
C GLY A 20 -15.63 -5.42 24.15
N TRP A 21 -14.99 -6.57 23.96
CA TRP A 21 -15.19 -7.72 23.04
C TRP A 21 -16.44 -7.86 22.14
N GLY A 22 -16.18 -8.22 20.88
CA GLY A 22 -17.06 -9.00 19.99
C GLY A 22 -16.18 -9.87 19.07
N GLN A 23 -16.41 -11.20 19.07
CA GLN A 23 -15.58 -12.19 18.38
C GLN A 23 -15.55 -11.96 16.87
N GLY A 24 -14.39 -11.61 16.33
CA GLY A 24 -14.05 -11.56 14.92
C GLY A 24 -12.69 -12.24 14.75
N MET A 25 -12.44 -12.89 13.60
CA MET A 25 -11.15 -13.56 13.35
C MET A 25 -9.99 -12.60 13.61
N GLU A 26 -9.23 -12.91 14.65
CA GLU A 26 -8.17 -12.06 15.18
C GLU A 26 -6.97 -12.03 14.24
N ALA A 27 -6.29 -10.87 14.20
CA ALA A 27 -4.93 -10.74 13.69
C ALA A 27 -4.09 -12.00 14.00
N PRO A 28 -3.28 -12.60 13.08
CA PRO A 28 -2.25 -13.57 13.46
C PRO A 28 -1.57 -13.12 14.74
N ARG A 29 -1.91 -13.82 15.82
CA ARG A 29 -1.56 -13.43 17.18
C ARG A 29 -0.07 -13.65 17.42
N ASN A 30 0.55 -14.46 16.56
CA ASN A 30 1.95 -14.80 16.61
C ASN A 30 2.82 -13.64 16.11
N LEU A 31 3.69 -13.19 17.00
CA LEU A 31 4.69 -12.15 16.76
C LEU A 31 6.00 -12.72 16.17
N LEU A 32 6.11 -14.05 16.04
CA LEU A 32 7.32 -14.74 15.57
C LEU A 32 7.23 -15.09 14.10
N ARG A 33 8.18 -14.58 13.31
CA ARG A 33 8.33 -14.90 11.89
C ARG A 33 8.87 -16.31 11.68
N ASN A 34 8.47 -16.90 10.54
CA ASN A 34 8.91 -18.22 10.11
C ASN A 34 8.75 -19.29 11.20
N SER A 35 7.74 -19.15 12.08
CA SER A 35 7.42 -20.13 13.12
C SER A 35 6.93 -21.48 12.56
N HIS A 36 6.64 -21.52 11.27
CA HIS A 36 6.29 -22.72 10.53
C HIS A 36 7.54 -23.45 9.96
N PHE A 37 8.73 -22.84 10.03
CA PHE A 37 10.02 -23.37 9.56
C PHE A 37 10.07 -23.77 8.08
N TRP A 38 9.41 -23.01 7.20
CA TRP A 38 9.42 -23.29 5.75
C TRP A 38 10.59 -22.59 5.07
N ILE A 39 10.98 -21.42 5.57
CA ILE A 39 11.99 -20.58 4.94
C ILE A 39 13.34 -20.95 5.53
N CYS A 40 14.20 -21.54 4.71
CA CYS A 40 15.57 -21.89 5.05
C CYS A 40 16.47 -21.44 3.89
N THR A 41 17.01 -20.23 3.97
CA THR A 41 17.96 -19.74 2.95
C THR A 41 19.19 -20.64 2.90
N ASN A 42 19.64 -21.11 4.07
CA ASN A 42 20.61 -22.20 4.19
C ASN A 42 19.86 -23.48 4.55
N LYS A 43 20.05 -24.55 3.77
CA LYS A 43 19.36 -25.84 3.98
C LYS A 43 19.51 -26.32 5.43
N GLY A 44 18.38 -26.57 6.10
CA GLY A 44 18.34 -27.05 7.48
C GLY A 44 18.46 -25.98 8.56
N VAL A 45 18.67 -24.71 8.19
CA VAL A 45 18.71 -23.57 9.12
C VAL A 45 17.53 -22.65 8.82
N PRO A 46 16.49 -22.61 9.67
CA PRO A 46 15.34 -21.74 9.47
C PRO A 46 15.72 -20.27 9.66
N ASP A 47 15.37 -19.41 8.70
CA ASP A 47 15.54 -17.96 8.79
C ASP A 47 14.79 -17.40 10.01
N TRP A 48 15.27 -16.31 10.62
CA TRP A 48 14.80 -15.74 11.90
C TRP A 48 15.00 -16.62 13.15
N TRP A 49 15.61 -17.78 13.02
CA TRP A 49 15.91 -18.69 14.13
C TRP A 49 17.37 -19.10 14.11
N GLY A 50 17.98 -19.26 15.27
CA GLY A 50 19.41 -19.57 15.36
C GLY A 50 19.81 -20.22 16.67
N THR A 51 21.01 -20.80 16.69
CA THR A 51 21.60 -21.46 17.86
C THR A 51 23.06 -21.07 18.04
N SER A 52 23.52 -21.04 19.29
CA SER A 52 24.94 -20.85 19.64
C SER A 52 25.74 -22.16 19.61
N ALA A 53 25.14 -23.29 19.19
CA ALA A 53 25.83 -24.58 19.11
C ALA A 53 27.18 -24.54 18.36
N PRO A 54 27.30 -23.89 17.19
CA PRO A 54 28.57 -23.81 16.46
C PRO A 54 29.68 -23.04 17.20
N GLU A 55 29.34 -22.19 18.17
CA GLU A 55 30.32 -21.44 18.97
C GLU A 55 31.02 -22.34 20.02
N ARG A 56 30.33 -23.39 20.49
CA ARG A 56 30.71 -24.13 21.71
C ARG A 56 30.89 -25.64 21.50
N LEU A 57 30.41 -26.18 20.39
CA LEU A 57 30.60 -27.56 20.00
C LEU A 57 31.60 -27.63 18.85
N ARG A 58 32.67 -28.40 19.02
CA ARG A 58 33.70 -28.58 17.97
C ARG A 58 33.16 -29.30 16.75
N ASP A 59 32.27 -30.28 16.97
CA ASP A 59 31.51 -30.94 15.92
C ASP A 59 30.02 -30.67 16.19
N TRP A 60 29.42 -29.83 15.35
CA TRP A 60 28.02 -29.42 15.43
C TRP A 60 27.19 -29.97 14.26
N SER A 61 27.78 -30.85 13.44
CA SER A 61 27.07 -31.49 12.35
C SER A 61 25.87 -32.30 12.87
N GLY A 62 24.73 -32.17 12.21
CA GLY A 62 23.50 -32.88 12.62
C GLY A 62 22.86 -32.40 13.93
N CYS A 63 23.38 -31.33 14.56
CA CYS A 63 22.76 -30.71 15.73
C CYS A 63 21.46 -29.96 15.42
N LEU A 64 21.24 -29.59 14.14
CA LEU A 64 20.09 -28.85 13.67
C LEU A 64 19.61 -29.40 12.32
N SER A 65 18.33 -29.71 12.19
CA SER A 65 17.71 -30.07 10.91
C SER A 65 16.22 -29.74 10.90
N VAL A 66 15.67 -29.45 9.71
CA VAL A 66 14.23 -29.25 9.51
C VAL A 66 13.61 -30.51 8.94
N GLU A 67 12.54 -31.00 9.56
CA GLU A 67 11.81 -32.22 9.22
C GLU A 67 10.38 -31.92 8.77
N GLU A 68 9.87 -32.68 7.79
CA GLU A 68 8.51 -32.50 7.27
C GLU A 68 7.41 -32.92 8.27
N SER A 69 7.73 -33.81 9.20
CA SER A 69 6.77 -34.33 10.18
C SER A 69 6.58 -33.35 11.35
N SER A 70 5.39 -32.76 11.44
CA SER A 70 5.00 -31.79 12.49
C SER A 70 3.62 -32.11 13.08
N PRO A 71 3.31 -31.76 14.34
CA PRO A 71 2.00 -31.99 14.95
C PRO A 71 0.89 -31.12 14.33
N LEU A 72 1.24 -30.09 13.56
CA LEU A 72 0.30 -29.21 12.89
C LEU A 72 0.50 -29.25 11.37
N SER A 73 -0.61 -29.47 10.66
CA SER A 73 -0.64 -29.40 9.19
C SER A 73 -0.15 -28.02 8.71
N GLY A 74 0.66 -28.01 7.64
CA GLY A 74 1.22 -26.78 7.09
C GLY A 74 2.40 -26.20 7.86
N THR A 75 2.99 -26.95 8.80
CA THR A 75 4.24 -26.57 9.48
C THR A 75 5.28 -27.68 9.36
N LYS A 76 6.55 -27.33 9.52
CA LYS A 76 7.66 -28.28 9.68
C LYS A 76 8.11 -28.33 11.14
N ALA A 77 8.83 -29.37 11.52
CA ALA A 77 9.46 -29.47 12.83
C ALA A 77 10.96 -29.19 12.73
N LEU A 78 11.51 -28.49 13.73
CA LEU A 78 12.94 -28.29 13.89
C LEU A 78 13.48 -29.31 14.89
N ARG A 79 14.36 -30.19 14.42
CA ARG A 79 15.08 -31.15 15.25
C ARG A 79 16.35 -30.48 15.79
N LEU A 80 16.50 -30.52 17.10
CA LEU A 80 17.66 -30.04 17.86
C LEU A 80 18.31 -31.23 18.55
N PHE A 81 19.58 -31.50 18.28
CA PHE A 81 20.32 -32.57 18.94
C PHE A 81 21.49 -31.99 19.74
N ASN A 82 21.48 -32.26 21.04
CA ASN A 82 22.58 -31.94 21.93
C ASN A 82 23.47 -33.18 22.11
N PRO A 83 24.72 -33.16 21.63
CA PRO A 83 25.63 -34.30 21.75
C PRO A 83 26.31 -34.41 23.11
N LYS A 84 26.16 -33.43 24.02
CA LYS A 84 26.95 -33.35 25.25
C LYS A 84 26.12 -32.98 26.47
N ASP A 85 26.14 -33.84 27.48
CA ASP A 85 25.53 -33.55 28.78
C ASP A 85 26.16 -32.32 29.45
N GLY A 86 25.30 -31.49 30.06
CA GLY A 86 25.68 -30.25 30.73
C GLY A 86 25.84 -29.06 29.79
N PHE A 87 25.98 -29.26 28.47
CA PHE A 87 26.03 -28.19 27.48
C PHE A 87 24.65 -27.58 27.30
N ALA A 88 24.51 -26.27 27.53
CA ALA A 88 23.25 -25.57 27.34
C ALA A 88 23.00 -25.30 25.84
N PHE A 89 22.39 -26.27 25.17
CA PHE A 89 21.94 -26.09 23.79
C PHE A 89 20.78 -25.10 23.78
N ARG A 90 20.90 -24.02 22.98
CA ARG A 90 19.88 -22.96 22.90
C ARG A 90 19.43 -22.75 21.46
N LEU A 91 18.13 -22.71 21.23
CA LEU A 91 17.51 -22.13 20.04
C LEU A 91 16.92 -20.77 20.43
N GLN A 92 17.10 -19.77 19.58
CA GLN A 92 16.68 -18.40 19.81
C GLN A 92 16.02 -17.81 18.56
N SER A 93 15.03 -16.95 18.74
CA SER A 93 14.44 -16.16 17.67
C SER A 93 15.26 -14.93 17.32
N PHE A 94 14.92 -14.28 16.20
CA PHE A 94 15.26 -12.89 15.93
C PHE A 94 14.77 -11.97 17.07
N ALA A 95 15.43 -10.82 17.24
CA ALA A 95 15.07 -9.82 18.26
C ALA A 95 14.03 -8.83 17.72
N TYR A 96 12.79 -8.98 18.17
CA TYR A 96 11.65 -8.18 17.73
C TYR A 96 11.53 -6.86 18.52
N ALA A 97 11.10 -5.80 17.84
CA ALA A 97 10.79 -4.52 18.49
C ALA A 97 9.44 -4.63 19.22
N LEU A 98 9.47 -4.96 20.51
CA LEU A 98 8.29 -5.20 21.35
C LEU A 98 8.46 -4.50 22.71
N PRO A 99 7.45 -3.74 23.20
CA PRO A 99 7.57 -3.01 24.47
C PRO A 99 7.90 -3.90 25.67
N SER A 100 8.87 -3.49 26.49
CA SER A 100 9.11 -4.07 27.82
C SER A 100 7.96 -3.76 28.79
N GLY A 101 7.83 -4.54 29.85
CA GLY A 101 6.86 -4.29 30.93
C GLY A 101 5.40 -4.59 30.55
N LYS A 102 5.18 -5.31 29.46
CA LYS A 102 3.87 -5.84 29.05
C LYS A 102 3.83 -7.37 29.15
N PRO A 103 2.68 -7.98 29.46
CA PRO A 103 2.55 -9.42 29.45
C PRO A 103 2.64 -9.98 28.02
N TYR A 104 3.41 -11.04 27.85
CA TYR A 104 3.45 -11.84 26.64
C TYR A 104 3.30 -13.32 26.99
N THR A 105 2.64 -14.05 26.10
CA THR A 105 2.46 -15.49 26.21
C THR A 105 3.19 -16.20 25.09
N PHE A 106 4.19 -17.00 25.44
CA PHE A 106 4.93 -17.88 24.54
C PHE A 106 4.37 -19.29 24.61
N SER A 107 4.06 -19.88 23.47
CA SER A 107 3.63 -21.26 23.35
C SER A 107 4.39 -21.99 22.25
N VAL A 108 4.59 -23.29 22.42
CA VAL A 108 5.38 -24.09 21.48
C VAL A 108 5.01 -25.57 21.62
N PHE A 109 4.95 -26.30 20.51
CA PHE A 109 4.84 -27.75 20.54
C PHE A 109 6.22 -28.36 20.68
N LEU A 110 6.37 -29.26 21.64
CA LEU A 110 7.62 -29.98 21.89
C LEU A 110 7.35 -31.48 22.01
N ARG A 111 8.31 -32.27 21.53
CA ARG A 111 8.51 -33.67 21.94
C ARG A 111 10.01 -33.91 22.08
N ALA A 112 10.39 -34.86 22.91
CA ALA A 112 11.78 -35.26 23.14
C ALA A 112 11.98 -36.73 22.80
N GLU A 113 13.23 -37.18 22.80
CA GLU A 113 13.54 -38.61 22.56
C GLU A 113 13.15 -39.52 23.73
N ARG A 114 12.96 -38.95 24.92
CA ARG A 114 12.61 -39.66 26.16
C ARG A 114 11.69 -38.82 27.03
N SER A 115 11.01 -39.49 27.97
CA SER A 115 10.18 -38.83 28.98
C SER A 115 11.01 -38.04 29.99
N ASP A 116 10.34 -37.08 30.64
CA ASP A 116 10.91 -36.23 31.69
C ASP A 116 12.16 -35.45 31.25
N PHE A 117 12.16 -35.01 29.98
CA PHE A 117 13.26 -34.23 29.40
C PHE A 117 13.10 -32.74 29.74
N PRO A 118 13.99 -32.13 30.55
CA PRO A 118 13.82 -30.76 31.01
C PRO A 118 14.21 -29.75 29.92
N VAL A 119 13.28 -28.85 29.59
CA VAL A 119 13.46 -27.75 28.65
C VAL A 119 13.10 -26.43 29.31
N THR A 120 14.00 -25.46 29.27
CA THR A 120 13.75 -24.10 29.74
C THR A 120 13.23 -23.25 28.58
N LEU A 121 12.06 -22.65 28.76
CA LEU A 121 11.46 -21.66 27.86
C LEU A 121 11.70 -20.26 28.43
N SER A 122 12.04 -19.30 27.58
CA SER A 122 12.32 -17.93 28.01
C SER A 122 11.68 -16.88 27.11
N ILE A 123 11.26 -15.78 27.73
CA ILE A 123 10.81 -14.55 27.06
C ILE A 123 11.74 -13.44 27.55
N GLY A 124 12.48 -12.81 26.64
CA GLY A 124 13.56 -11.90 27.04
C GLY A 124 14.70 -12.62 27.74
N TYR A 125 15.51 -11.87 28.49
CA TYR A 125 16.69 -12.37 29.21
C TYR A 125 16.44 -12.55 30.71
N ASP A 126 15.26 -12.17 31.19
CA ASP A 126 14.93 -12.06 32.61
C ASP A 126 13.72 -12.91 33.03
N GLN A 127 13.00 -13.52 32.09
CA GLN A 127 11.84 -14.37 32.38
C GLN A 127 12.01 -15.76 31.76
N SER A 128 11.85 -16.81 32.57
CA SER A 128 11.93 -18.20 32.11
C SER A 128 11.13 -19.16 32.98
N THR A 129 10.78 -20.31 32.41
CA THR A 129 10.20 -21.46 33.12
C THR A 129 10.80 -22.75 32.58
N THR A 130 10.74 -23.84 33.36
CA THR A 130 11.18 -25.16 32.92
C THR A 130 9.99 -26.09 32.80
N VAL A 131 9.90 -26.79 31.67
CA VAL A 131 8.87 -27.79 31.37
C VAL A 131 9.50 -29.17 31.17
N MET A 132 8.77 -30.21 31.56
CA MET A 132 9.17 -31.60 31.32
C MET A 132 8.50 -32.11 30.05
N VAL A 133 9.32 -32.43 29.04
CA VAL A 133 8.87 -32.86 27.71
C VAL A 133 8.90 -34.38 27.63
N SER A 134 7.88 -34.98 27.01
CA SER A 134 7.77 -36.42 26.79
C SER A 134 8.07 -36.82 25.34
N THR A 135 7.95 -38.10 25.03
CA THR A 135 8.08 -38.64 23.66
C THR A 135 6.94 -38.27 22.72
N GLU A 136 5.83 -37.75 23.25
CA GLU A 136 4.66 -37.34 22.49
C GLU A 136 4.65 -35.81 22.28
N TRP A 137 4.08 -35.37 21.17
CA TRP A 137 3.89 -33.94 20.92
C TRP A 137 2.91 -33.34 21.91
N ARG A 138 3.38 -32.35 22.68
CA ARG A 138 2.53 -31.57 23.56
C ARG A 138 2.81 -30.09 23.39
N ARG A 139 1.75 -29.28 23.48
CA ARG A 139 1.87 -27.83 23.53
C ARG A 139 2.18 -27.36 24.94
N PHE A 140 3.25 -26.58 25.07
CA PHE A 140 3.64 -25.91 26.31
C PHE A 140 3.35 -24.42 26.19
N VAL A 141 2.98 -23.78 27.30
CA VAL A 141 2.59 -22.37 27.38
C VAL A 141 3.29 -21.72 28.57
N PHE A 142 3.84 -20.54 28.36
CA PHE A 142 4.54 -19.74 29.35
C PHE A 142 4.21 -18.26 29.16
N THR A 143 3.72 -17.61 30.22
CA THR A 143 3.37 -16.19 30.22
C THR A 143 4.30 -15.42 31.15
N ALA A 144 4.80 -14.27 30.69
CA ALA A 144 5.68 -13.43 31.50
C ALA A 144 5.62 -11.95 31.10
N THR A 145 6.12 -11.08 31.99
CA THR A 145 6.22 -9.63 31.77
C THR A 145 7.70 -9.21 31.73
N PRO A 146 8.40 -9.41 30.59
CA PRO A 146 9.83 -9.17 30.48
C PRO A 146 10.17 -7.68 30.59
N GLN A 147 11.19 -7.35 31.37
CA GLN A 147 11.76 -6.02 31.45
C GLN A 147 12.99 -5.89 30.55
N ARG A 148 13.80 -6.95 30.43
CA ARG A 148 15.01 -6.99 29.60
C ARG A 148 14.85 -7.81 28.32
N GLY A 149 15.06 -7.15 27.20
CA GLY A 149 15.28 -7.77 25.90
C GLY A 149 16.73 -8.21 25.68
N HIS A 150 17.14 -8.28 24.41
CA HIS A 150 18.49 -8.67 23.98
C HIS A 150 19.52 -7.56 24.25
N TRP A 151 19.90 -6.79 23.23
CA TRP A 151 20.97 -5.78 23.32
C TRP A 151 20.46 -4.37 23.66
N ALA A 152 19.15 -4.15 23.63
CA ALA A 152 18.51 -2.89 24.00
C ALA A 152 17.11 -3.13 24.59
N THR A 153 16.64 -2.17 25.39
CA THR A 153 15.26 -2.12 25.86
C THR A 153 14.30 -2.14 24.67
N GLY A 154 13.23 -2.93 24.75
CA GLY A 154 12.28 -3.09 23.66
C GLY A 154 12.69 -4.04 22.52
N ARG A 155 13.81 -4.78 22.66
CA ARG A 155 14.22 -5.82 21.70
C ARG A 155 14.01 -7.23 22.28
N LEU A 156 12.78 -7.74 22.26
CA LEU A 156 12.45 -9.03 22.87
C LEU A 156 12.80 -10.20 21.95
N ILE A 157 13.21 -11.31 22.57
CA ILE A 157 13.43 -12.61 21.95
C ILE A 157 12.61 -13.67 22.68
N VAL A 158 12.35 -14.78 22.02
CA VAL A 158 12.04 -16.05 22.71
C VAL A 158 13.19 -17.01 22.53
N SER A 159 13.40 -17.86 23.54
CA SER A 159 14.36 -18.94 23.41
C SER A 159 13.88 -20.19 24.12
N LEU A 160 14.44 -21.31 23.69
CA LEU A 160 14.31 -22.59 24.35
C LEU A 160 15.70 -23.19 24.52
N SER A 161 15.93 -23.81 25.67
CA SER A 161 17.24 -24.39 25.98
C SER A 161 17.15 -25.64 26.84
N PHE A 162 18.12 -26.53 26.68
CA PHE A 162 18.20 -27.78 27.42
C PHE A 162 19.66 -28.18 27.60
N ARG A 163 19.96 -28.88 28.69
CA ARG A 163 21.34 -29.25 29.06
C ARG A 163 21.66 -30.73 28.89
N GLN A 164 20.65 -31.58 28.92
CA GLN A 164 20.87 -33.00 28.77
C GLN A 164 21.20 -33.32 27.31
N ALA A 165 22.06 -34.31 27.10
CA ALA A 165 22.30 -34.91 25.81
C ALA A 165 21.01 -35.58 25.33
N GLY A 166 20.76 -35.46 24.03
CA GLY A 166 19.56 -36.00 23.39
C GLY A 166 18.93 -35.05 22.39
N THR A 167 17.80 -35.50 21.85
CA THR A 167 17.06 -34.84 20.79
C THR A 167 15.77 -34.20 21.31
N LEU A 168 15.54 -32.94 20.92
CA LEU A 168 14.32 -32.18 21.11
C LEU A 168 13.77 -31.78 19.73
N TRP A 169 12.48 -31.99 19.51
CA TRP A 169 11.78 -31.46 18.34
C TRP A 169 10.91 -30.29 18.75
N VAL A 170 10.96 -29.24 17.94
CA VAL A 170 10.24 -27.97 18.15
C VAL A 170 9.33 -27.76 16.96
N ALA A 171 8.07 -27.43 17.20
CA ALA A 171 7.14 -27.05 16.15
C ALA A 171 6.29 -25.85 16.56
N ALA A 172 5.96 -25.02 15.57
CA ALA A 172 4.96 -23.97 15.67
C ALA A 172 5.11 -23.03 16.90
N PRO A 173 6.32 -22.48 17.20
CA PRO A 173 6.47 -21.50 18.26
C PRO A 173 5.60 -20.27 18.00
N GLN A 174 4.93 -19.79 19.05
CA GLN A 174 4.03 -18.65 18.98
C GLN A 174 4.21 -17.72 20.17
N LEU A 175 4.49 -16.45 19.90
CA LEU A 175 4.52 -15.39 20.92
C LEU A 175 3.34 -14.46 20.71
N GLU A 176 2.56 -14.20 21.75
CA GLU A 176 1.36 -13.38 21.69
C GLU A 176 1.44 -12.28 22.75
N THR A 177 0.89 -11.10 22.47
CA THR A 177 0.63 -10.10 23.52
C THR A 177 -0.50 -10.58 24.44
N GLY A 178 -0.36 -10.36 25.74
CA GLY A 178 -1.35 -10.74 26.75
C GLY A 178 -1.01 -12.04 27.48
N GLU A 179 -1.99 -12.54 28.23
CA GLU A 179 -1.80 -13.61 29.23
C GLU A 179 -2.38 -14.97 28.80
N THR A 180 -2.85 -15.08 27.56
CA THR A 180 -3.54 -16.27 27.08
C THR A 180 -2.93 -16.75 25.78
N ALA A 181 -2.59 -18.05 25.74
CA ALA A 181 -2.20 -18.71 24.50
C ALA A 181 -3.45 -19.06 23.71
N THR A 182 -3.38 -18.94 22.40
CA THR A 182 -4.50 -19.27 21.54
C THR A 182 -4.08 -20.24 20.43
N ASP A 183 -4.98 -20.69 19.57
CA ASP A 183 -4.61 -21.60 18.47
C ASP A 183 -3.47 -21.04 17.60
N TYR A 184 -2.65 -21.96 17.05
CA TYR A 184 -1.47 -21.57 16.31
C TYR A 184 -1.84 -20.83 15.01
N THR A 185 -1.19 -19.70 14.78
CA THR A 185 -1.26 -18.92 13.55
C THR A 185 0.16 -18.50 13.12
N PRO A 186 0.59 -18.73 11.87
CA PRO A 186 1.90 -18.28 11.40
C PRO A 186 1.93 -16.77 11.10
N LEU A 187 3.13 -16.16 11.21
CA LEU A 187 3.42 -14.81 10.74
C LEU A 187 4.36 -14.87 9.52
N TYR A 188 3.86 -14.49 8.34
CA TYR A 188 4.62 -14.52 7.08
C TYR A 188 5.41 -13.22 6.82
N ALA A 189 6.47 -13.31 6.01
CA ALA A 189 7.56 -12.35 5.97
C ALA A 189 7.32 -11.19 4.98
N GLY A 190 6.36 -10.30 5.25
CA GLY A 190 6.21 -9.10 4.42
C GLY A 190 4.92 -8.31 4.59
N ASP A 191 3.92 -8.87 5.27
CA ASP A 191 2.63 -8.23 5.38
C ASP A 191 2.73 -6.92 6.16
N VAL A 192 2.47 -5.82 5.46
CA VAL A 192 2.04 -4.60 6.14
C VAL A 192 0.59 -4.79 6.48
N TRP A 193 0.33 -4.84 7.78
CA TRP A 193 -0.99 -4.69 8.32
C TRP A 193 -1.61 -3.40 7.80
N LEU A 194 -2.62 -3.54 6.95
CA LEU A 194 -3.77 -2.67 7.10
C LEU A 194 -4.33 -3.08 8.46
N LEU A 195 -4.23 -2.17 9.44
CA LEU A 195 -4.87 -2.33 10.73
C LEU A 195 -6.25 -2.97 10.53
N GLN A 196 -6.58 -4.00 11.31
CA GLN A 196 -7.96 -4.42 11.48
C GLN A 196 -8.79 -3.15 11.63
N ALA A 197 -9.87 -3.04 10.86
CA ALA A 197 -10.66 -1.82 10.77
C ALA A 197 -11.00 -1.35 12.19
N ALA A 198 -10.30 -0.30 12.65
CA ALA A 198 -10.28 0.09 14.05
C ALA A 198 -11.64 0.62 14.53
N GLN A 199 -12.60 0.71 13.62
CA GLN A 199 -13.93 1.22 13.84
C GLN A 199 -14.97 0.17 13.47
N PRO A 200 -16.03 0.00 14.29
CA PRO A 200 -17.11 -0.94 14.03
C PRO A 200 -17.82 -0.65 12.69
N PHE A 201 -17.78 0.59 12.23
CA PHE A 201 -18.31 1.02 10.95
C PHE A 201 -17.40 2.10 10.37
N ARG A 202 -17.17 2.05 9.06
CA ARG A 202 -16.43 3.09 8.33
C ARG A 202 -17.27 3.54 7.14
N ALA A 203 -17.30 4.84 6.91
CA ALA A 203 -17.90 5.42 5.71
C ALA A 203 -17.03 6.56 5.19
N LEU A 204 -16.72 6.54 3.89
CA LEU A 204 -15.92 7.57 3.23
C LEU A 204 -16.60 8.02 1.94
N VAL A 205 -16.60 9.33 1.69
CA VAL A 205 -17.05 9.89 0.41
C VAL A 205 -16.07 9.45 -0.69
N GLN A 206 -16.59 8.83 -1.76
CA GLN A 206 -15.78 8.28 -2.83
C GLN A 206 -14.90 9.35 -3.50
N CYS A 207 -15.51 10.39 -4.08
CA CYS A 207 -14.77 11.39 -4.83
C CYS A 207 -14.36 12.58 -3.95
N ASN A 208 -13.23 13.21 -4.26
CA ASN A 208 -12.80 14.46 -3.63
C ASN A 208 -13.77 15.63 -3.83
N ALA A 209 -14.50 15.64 -4.94
CA ALA A 209 -15.54 16.62 -5.24
C ALA A 209 -16.60 16.02 -6.19
N TYR A 210 -17.78 16.62 -6.20
CA TYR A 210 -18.88 16.38 -7.14
C TYR A 210 -19.35 17.73 -7.70
N ALA A 211 -20.06 17.73 -8.83
CA ALA A 211 -20.63 18.93 -9.43
C ALA A 211 -22.05 18.67 -9.95
N SER A 212 -22.18 17.88 -11.03
CA SER A 212 -23.42 17.67 -11.78
C SER A 212 -23.93 16.22 -11.74
N GLU A 213 -23.23 15.33 -11.05
CA GLU A 213 -23.59 13.94 -10.92
C GLU A 213 -24.94 13.78 -10.21
N PRO A 214 -25.76 12.80 -10.60
CA PRO A 214 -27.06 12.59 -9.96
C PRO A 214 -26.92 12.14 -8.50
N HIS A 215 -25.81 11.48 -8.17
CA HIS A 215 -25.55 10.90 -6.86
C HIS A 215 -24.10 11.11 -6.44
N PHE A 216 -23.87 11.24 -5.14
CA PHE A 216 -22.56 10.93 -4.55
C PHE A 216 -22.59 9.53 -3.94
N ARG A 217 -21.42 8.91 -3.77
CA ARG A 217 -21.31 7.58 -3.17
C ARG A 217 -20.47 7.60 -1.90
N LEU A 218 -20.91 6.79 -0.95
CA LEU A 218 -20.17 6.46 0.26
C LEU A 218 -19.62 5.04 0.11
N TRP A 219 -18.32 4.87 0.31
CA TRP A 219 -17.71 3.58 0.56
C TRP A 219 -17.94 3.20 2.02
N CYS A 220 -18.80 2.20 2.25
CA CYS A 220 -19.21 1.77 3.57
C CYS A 220 -18.62 0.39 3.88
N GLU A 221 -18.07 0.23 5.08
CA GLU A 221 -17.53 -1.03 5.61
C GLU A 221 -18.25 -1.34 6.93
N ASN A 222 -18.99 -2.45 6.97
CA ASN A 222 -19.64 -2.93 8.18
C ASN A 222 -18.75 -3.95 8.89
N ASN A 223 -18.11 -3.56 9.99
CA ASN A 223 -17.27 -4.45 10.81
C ASN A 223 -18.01 -4.95 12.06
N LEU A 224 -19.32 -4.73 12.16
CA LEU A 224 -20.18 -5.28 13.21
C LEU A 224 -20.57 -6.73 12.87
N ASN A 225 -20.96 -7.46 13.90
CA ASN A 225 -21.42 -8.85 13.79
C ASN A 225 -22.90 -8.98 13.42
N GLU A 226 -23.56 -7.87 13.08
CA GLU A 226 -24.96 -7.83 12.65
C GLU A 226 -25.14 -6.96 11.39
N PRO A 227 -26.17 -7.20 10.58
CA PRO A 227 -26.49 -6.34 9.45
C PRO A 227 -26.88 -4.93 9.92
N VAL A 228 -26.47 -3.92 9.16
CA VAL A 228 -26.80 -2.52 9.44
C VAL A 228 -27.37 -1.82 8.22
N THR A 229 -28.29 -0.89 8.45
CA THR A 229 -28.79 0.05 7.43
C THR A 229 -27.99 1.35 7.53
N VAL A 230 -27.49 1.84 6.40
CA VAL A 230 -26.70 3.08 6.32
C VAL A 230 -27.61 4.28 6.11
N ARG A 231 -27.48 5.29 6.97
CA ARG A 231 -28.16 6.59 6.86
C ARG A 231 -27.13 7.71 6.80
N CYS A 232 -27.26 8.63 5.86
CA CYS A 232 -26.38 9.79 5.76
C CYS A 232 -27.10 11.06 6.24
N ARG A 233 -26.42 11.88 7.03
CA ARG A 233 -26.88 13.18 7.52
C ARG A 233 -25.96 14.30 7.03
N LEU A 234 -26.58 15.39 6.63
CA LEU A 234 -25.96 16.67 6.32
C LEU A 234 -26.52 17.71 7.31
N GLY A 235 -25.82 17.90 8.43
CA GLY A 235 -26.36 18.60 9.59
C GLY A 235 -27.63 17.91 10.11
N GLU A 236 -28.75 18.64 10.14
CA GLU A 236 -30.06 18.09 10.52
C GLU A 236 -30.79 17.38 9.38
N THR A 237 -30.33 17.54 8.14
CA THR A 237 -30.99 16.96 6.97
C THR A 237 -30.59 15.49 6.82
N VAL A 238 -31.58 14.60 6.76
CA VAL A 238 -31.37 13.18 6.46
C VAL A 238 -31.45 12.98 4.94
N LEU A 239 -30.43 12.35 4.36
CA LEU A 239 -30.39 11.97 2.96
C LEU A 239 -30.81 10.50 2.83
N SER A 240 -31.79 10.25 1.95
CA SER A 240 -32.25 8.89 1.68
C SER A 240 -31.33 8.22 0.64
N PRO A 241 -30.89 6.98 0.87
CA PRO A 241 -30.10 6.23 -0.11
C PRO A 241 -30.94 5.83 -1.33
N GLN A 242 -30.27 5.51 -2.45
CA GLN A 242 -30.91 5.05 -3.68
C GLN A 242 -31.45 3.61 -3.56
N ASP A 243 -30.81 2.79 -2.74
CA ASP A 243 -31.23 1.42 -2.44
C ASP A 243 -31.60 1.27 -0.94
N LYS A 244 -31.85 0.05 -0.47
CA LYS A 244 -32.16 -0.19 0.96
C LYS A 244 -31.00 0.13 1.91
N ALA A 245 -29.79 0.33 1.39
CA ALA A 245 -28.57 0.64 2.13
C ALA A 245 -28.21 -0.35 3.26
N ILE A 246 -28.65 -1.61 3.14
CA ILE A 246 -28.32 -2.67 4.09
C ILE A 246 -26.94 -3.23 3.74
N LEU A 247 -26.08 -3.38 4.75
CA LEU A 247 -24.79 -4.05 4.68
C LEU A 247 -24.80 -5.25 5.64
N ALA A 248 -24.45 -6.43 5.13
CA ALA A 248 -24.22 -7.62 5.94
C ALA A 248 -22.95 -7.48 6.82
N PRO A 249 -22.78 -8.31 7.85
CA PRO A 249 -21.52 -8.38 8.61
C PRO A 249 -20.32 -8.59 7.68
N CYS A 250 -19.24 -7.83 7.93
CA CYS A 250 -18.01 -7.83 7.13
C CYS A 250 -18.17 -7.42 5.67
N GLU A 251 -19.33 -6.90 5.26
CA GLU A 251 -19.54 -6.42 3.89
C GLU A 251 -18.90 -5.05 3.69
N ARG A 252 -18.40 -4.84 2.47
CA ARG A 252 -17.94 -3.54 1.99
C ARG A 252 -18.56 -3.26 0.64
N ARG A 253 -19.18 -2.09 0.48
CA ARG A 253 -19.78 -1.68 -0.79
C ARG A 253 -19.96 -0.18 -0.88
N PHE A 254 -20.23 0.29 -2.09
CA PHE A 254 -20.70 1.65 -2.30
C PHE A 254 -22.20 1.76 -2.02
N VAL A 255 -22.61 2.85 -1.37
CA VAL A 255 -24.00 3.25 -1.16
C VAL A 255 -24.20 4.63 -1.79
N ALA A 256 -25.16 4.75 -2.70
CA ALA A 256 -25.42 5.98 -3.44
C ALA A 256 -26.49 6.84 -2.76
N PHE A 257 -26.27 8.16 -2.75
CA PHE A 257 -27.18 9.16 -2.20
C PHE A 257 -27.41 10.28 -3.22
N PRO A 258 -28.64 10.80 -3.37
CA PRO A 258 -28.93 11.90 -4.28
C PRO A 258 -28.09 13.15 -3.98
N LEU A 259 -27.49 13.74 -5.01
CA LEU A 259 -26.68 14.97 -4.87
C LEU A 259 -27.55 16.24 -4.93
N ASN A 260 -28.79 16.16 -5.41
CA ASN A 260 -29.68 17.30 -5.59
C ASN A 260 -29.96 18.09 -4.30
N ALA A 261 -30.08 17.39 -3.16
CA ALA A 261 -30.32 17.99 -1.85
C ALA A 261 -29.06 18.59 -1.19
N VAL A 262 -27.88 18.39 -1.77
CA VAL A 262 -26.61 18.91 -1.23
C VAL A 262 -26.38 20.32 -1.78
N PRO A 263 -26.20 21.36 -0.94
CA PRO A 263 -25.85 22.70 -1.42
C PRO A 263 -24.42 22.73 -1.98
N THR A 264 -24.12 23.69 -2.87
CA THR A 264 -22.74 23.96 -3.27
C THR A 264 -21.90 24.38 -2.05
N GLY A 265 -20.67 23.88 -1.97
CA GLY A 265 -19.75 24.08 -0.85
C GLY A 265 -19.17 22.76 -0.33
N THR A 266 -18.31 22.88 0.69
CA THR A 266 -17.78 21.73 1.43
C THR A 266 -18.57 21.57 2.72
N HIS A 267 -19.05 20.36 2.98
CA HIS A 267 -19.90 20.06 4.11
C HIS A 267 -19.37 18.86 4.89
N ASN A 268 -19.51 18.91 6.22
CA ASN A 268 -19.29 17.72 7.04
C ASN A 268 -20.55 16.85 6.99
N ILE A 269 -20.37 15.57 6.71
CA ILE A 269 -21.45 14.58 6.77
C ILE A 269 -21.23 13.63 7.93
N THR A 270 -22.34 13.14 8.48
CA THR A 270 -22.36 12.06 9.47
C THR A 270 -23.08 10.87 8.87
N VAL A 271 -22.45 9.70 8.91
CA VAL A 271 -22.98 8.46 8.39
C VAL A 271 -23.24 7.53 9.56
N GLU A 272 -24.47 7.06 9.68
CA GLU A 272 -24.95 6.27 10.80
C GLU A 272 -25.21 4.83 10.35
N ALA A 273 -24.73 3.87 11.12
CA ALA A 273 -25.08 2.46 10.99
C ALA A 273 -26.22 2.13 11.96
N ILE A 274 -27.34 1.66 11.43
CA ILE A 274 -28.58 1.42 12.17
C ILE A 274 -28.87 -0.07 12.21
N ASN A 275 -29.06 -0.64 13.40
CA ASN A 275 -29.38 -2.07 13.56
C ASN A 275 -30.85 -2.39 13.22
N GLY A 276 -31.22 -3.67 13.26
CA GLY A 276 -32.59 -4.13 12.99
C GLY A 276 -33.67 -3.61 13.96
N ARG A 277 -33.28 -2.99 15.09
CA ARG A 277 -34.18 -2.36 16.07
C ARG A 277 -34.38 -0.86 15.82
N GLY A 278 -33.68 -0.28 14.85
CA GLY A 278 -33.70 1.15 14.57
C GLY A 278 -32.73 1.99 15.39
N GLU A 279 -31.82 1.36 16.15
CA GLU A 279 -30.83 2.05 16.99
C GLU A 279 -29.56 2.37 16.19
N VAL A 280 -28.99 3.56 16.39
CA VAL A 280 -27.67 3.91 15.83
C VAL A 280 -26.59 3.21 16.65
N VAL A 281 -25.93 2.22 16.06
CA VAL A 281 -24.90 1.39 16.72
C VAL A 281 -23.48 1.85 16.44
N ALA A 282 -23.26 2.63 15.38
CA ALA A 282 -21.98 3.26 15.07
C ALA A 282 -22.18 4.48 14.16
N THR A 283 -21.20 5.39 14.16
CA THR A 283 -21.16 6.55 13.28
C THR A 283 -19.77 6.76 12.68
N ALA A 284 -19.73 7.34 11.49
CA ALA A 284 -18.53 7.81 10.80
C ALA A 284 -18.76 9.23 10.27
N THR A 285 -17.69 9.99 10.09
CA THR A 285 -17.74 11.35 9.53
C THR A 285 -16.74 11.52 8.41
N ASP A 286 -17.08 12.35 7.43
CA ASP A 286 -16.19 12.72 6.33
C ASP A 286 -16.64 14.07 5.72
N GLN A 287 -15.90 14.58 4.75
CA GLN A 287 -16.24 15.80 4.01
C GLN A 287 -16.78 15.50 2.63
N LEU A 288 -17.88 16.18 2.28
CA LEU A 288 -18.50 16.16 0.95
C LEU A 288 -18.37 17.55 0.33
N THR A 289 -17.67 17.65 -0.79
CA THR A 289 -17.56 18.89 -1.57
C THR A 289 -18.43 18.81 -2.81
N LYS A 290 -19.37 19.75 -2.94
CA LYS A 290 -20.14 19.99 -4.16
C LYS A 290 -19.73 21.32 -4.78
N LEU A 291 -19.24 21.30 -6.00
CA LEU A 291 -18.88 22.47 -6.79
C LEU A 291 -20.10 22.95 -7.58
N ALA A 292 -20.03 24.18 -8.07
CA ALA A 292 -21.00 24.64 -9.06
C ALA A 292 -20.88 23.76 -10.33
N PRO A 293 -21.98 23.48 -11.06
CA PRO A 293 -21.89 22.76 -12.30
C PRO A 293 -20.95 23.46 -13.29
N THR A 294 -20.10 22.69 -13.97
CA THR A 294 -19.25 23.16 -15.06
C THR A 294 -19.63 22.45 -16.37
N GLN A 295 -19.51 23.15 -17.49
CA GLN A 295 -19.65 22.57 -18.83
C GLN A 295 -18.29 22.14 -19.41
N GLY A 296 -17.18 22.53 -18.77
CA GLY A 296 -15.83 22.13 -19.15
C GLY A 296 -15.41 20.79 -18.56
N THR A 297 -14.14 20.42 -18.78
CA THR A 297 -13.57 19.20 -18.20
C THR A 297 -13.58 19.26 -16.67
N PHE A 298 -14.17 18.24 -16.06
CA PHE A 298 -14.19 18.03 -14.62
C PHE A 298 -13.43 16.74 -14.30
N VAL A 299 -12.46 16.85 -13.39
CA VAL A 299 -11.59 15.74 -12.99
C VAL A 299 -11.70 15.52 -11.50
N GLN A 300 -12.24 14.37 -11.14
CA GLN A 300 -12.34 13.91 -9.77
C GLN A 300 -11.19 12.97 -9.45
N ILE A 301 -10.95 12.80 -8.16
CA ILE A 301 -10.10 11.77 -7.60
C ILE A 301 -11.02 10.79 -6.89
N ASP A 302 -11.06 9.53 -7.34
CA ASP A 302 -11.63 8.44 -6.56
C ASP A 302 -10.70 8.18 -5.38
N ARG A 303 -11.11 8.53 -4.15
CA ARG A 303 -10.31 8.41 -2.93
C ARG A 303 -10.14 6.96 -2.48
N ILE A 304 -10.97 6.04 -2.99
CA ILE A 304 -11.00 4.64 -2.59
C ILE A 304 -10.08 3.83 -3.50
N ARG A 305 -10.26 3.96 -4.80
CA ARG A 305 -9.47 3.27 -5.83
C ARG A 305 -8.24 4.06 -6.28
N ARG A 306 -8.18 5.34 -5.90
CA ARG A 306 -7.04 6.24 -6.05
C ARG A 306 -6.60 6.39 -7.49
N HIS A 307 -7.56 6.67 -8.37
CA HIS A 307 -7.36 7.01 -9.78
C HIS A 307 -8.15 8.28 -10.13
N LEU A 308 -7.96 8.81 -11.35
CA LEU A 308 -8.67 10.00 -11.82
C LEU A 308 -9.97 9.60 -12.52
N ILE A 309 -11.05 10.33 -12.29
CA ILE A 309 -12.30 10.21 -13.06
C ILE A 309 -12.44 11.49 -13.88
N VAL A 310 -12.35 11.38 -15.20
CA VAL A 310 -12.45 12.52 -16.13
C VAL A 310 -13.82 12.49 -16.77
N ASN A 311 -14.64 13.52 -16.53
CA ASN A 311 -16.01 13.62 -17.06
C ASN A 311 -16.85 12.35 -16.80
N GLY A 312 -16.73 11.78 -15.60
CA GLY A 312 -17.43 10.56 -15.20
C GLY A 312 -16.82 9.25 -15.72
N GLN A 313 -15.71 9.28 -16.46
CA GLN A 313 -15.02 8.08 -16.94
C GLN A 313 -13.74 7.83 -16.14
N PRO A 314 -13.52 6.61 -15.60
CA PRO A 314 -12.30 6.29 -14.88
C PRO A 314 -11.09 6.29 -15.82
N LEU A 315 -9.95 6.76 -15.33
CA LEU A 315 -8.70 6.88 -16.08
C LEU A 315 -7.51 6.37 -15.25
N LEU A 316 -6.87 5.31 -15.74
CA LEU A 316 -5.47 5.01 -15.42
C LEU A 316 -4.59 5.82 -16.37
N VAL A 317 -3.78 6.72 -15.83
CA VAL A 317 -2.96 7.61 -16.66
C VAL A 317 -1.70 6.86 -17.10
N PHE A 318 -1.44 6.86 -18.40
CA PHE A 318 -0.21 6.35 -19.02
C PHE A 318 0.31 7.44 -19.94
N ALA A 319 1.18 8.29 -19.37
CA ALA A 319 1.56 9.56 -19.95
C ALA A 319 3.04 9.61 -20.38
N GLN A 320 3.30 10.30 -21.47
CA GLN A 320 4.65 10.60 -21.95
C GLN A 320 5.03 12.04 -21.57
N GLY A 321 6.17 12.23 -20.91
CA GLY A 321 6.79 13.53 -20.73
C GLY A 321 7.30 14.09 -22.06
N ILE A 322 7.07 15.37 -22.31
CA ILE A 322 7.43 16.06 -23.56
C ILE A 322 8.23 17.33 -23.25
N HIS A 323 9.26 17.59 -24.05
CA HIS A 323 10.10 18.77 -23.93
C HIS A 323 9.43 20.06 -24.43
N ALA A 324 10.08 21.19 -24.17
CA ALA A 324 9.81 22.44 -24.88
C ALA A 324 10.03 22.22 -26.39
N ASP A 325 9.10 22.73 -27.21
CA ASP A 325 9.09 22.69 -28.68
C ASP A 325 8.76 21.32 -29.35
N PRO A 326 7.64 20.68 -28.99
CA PRO A 326 7.23 19.43 -29.62
C PRO A 326 6.78 19.61 -31.08
N GLU A 327 7.29 18.76 -31.97
CA GLU A 327 6.78 18.66 -33.33
C GLU A 327 5.45 17.88 -33.37
N LEU A 328 4.56 18.22 -34.32
CA LEU A 328 3.22 17.62 -34.38
C LEU A 328 3.23 16.10 -34.56
N TRP A 329 4.20 15.56 -35.29
CA TRP A 329 4.31 14.10 -35.51
C TRP A 329 4.62 13.35 -34.21
N TRP A 330 5.14 14.01 -33.16
CA TRP A 330 5.38 13.37 -31.87
C TRP A 330 4.09 12.89 -31.25
N LEU A 331 3.03 13.69 -31.35
CA LEU A 331 1.73 13.32 -30.79
C LEU A 331 1.13 12.11 -31.52
N ASP A 332 1.34 11.99 -32.83
CA ASP A 332 0.96 10.81 -33.60
C ASP A 332 1.75 9.58 -33.17
N ASP A 333 3.08 9.70 -33.03
CA ASP A 333 3.95 8.60 -32.56
C ASP A 333 3.55 8.17 -31.14
N ILE A 334 3.40 9.11 -30.20
CA ILE A 334 2.99 8.85 -28.82
C ILE A 334 1.61 8.16 -28.77
N ALA A 335 0.61 8.69 -29.47
CA ALA A 335 -0.73 8.07 -29.49
C ALA A 335 -0.69 6.65 -30.08
N SER A 336 0.09 6.44 -31.15
CA SER A 336 0.24 5.11 -31.77
C SER A 336 0.95 4.09 -30.86
N HIS A 337 1.72 4.56 -29.88
CA HIS A 337 2.40 3.72 -28.89
C HIS A 337 1.56 3.46 -27.63
N GLY A 338 0.27 3.82 -27.65
CA GLY A 338 -0.72 3.44 -26.65
C GLY A 338 -0.80 4.37 -25.44
N PHE A 339 -0.05 5.48 -25.44
CA PHE A 339 -0.19 6.53 -24.44
C PHE A 339 -1.56 7.20 -24.55
N ASN A 340 -2.15 7.51 -23.39
CA ASN A 340 -3.44 8.19 -23.31
C ASN A 340 -3.33 9.64 -22.81
N ALA A 341 -2.11 10.07 -22.46
CA ALA A 341 -1.84 11.41 -21.98
C ALA A 341 -0.42 11.87 -22.33
N VAL A 342 -0.22 13.17 -22.27
CA VAL A 342 1.08 13.83 -22.45
C VAL A 342 1.32 14.87 -21.35
N ILE A 343 2.60 15.12 -21.06
CA ILE A 343 3.03 16.07 -20.04
C ILE A 343 3.95 17.12 -20.69
N PRO A 344 3.38 18.11 -21.40
CA PRO A 344 4.14 19.18 -22.02
C PRO A 344 4.55 20.24 -20.99
N MET A 345 5.75 20.80 -21.18
CA MET A 345 6.16 22.01 -20.50
C MET A 345 5.36 23.21 -21.03
N ILE A 346 4.74 23.97 -20.13
CA ILE A 346 3.97 25.19 -20.43
C ILE A 346 4.62 26.35 -19.66
N PRO A 347 5.35 27.24 -20.35
CA PRO A 347 5.84 28.48 -19.74
C PRO A 347 4.68 29.32 -19.19
N THR A 348 4.89 29.96 -18.04
CA THR A 348 3.88 30.87 -17.48
C THR A 348 3.92 32.26 -18.11
N ASP A 349 4.80 32.49 -19.09
CA ASP A 349 4.84 33.73 -19.86
C ASP A 349 3.59 33.84 -20.75
N PRO A 350 2.76 34.89 -20.58
CA PRO A 350 1.57 35.12 -21.39
C PRO A 350 1.80 35.13 -22.90
N SER A 351 3.01 35.49 -23.36
CA SER A 351 3.35 35.50 -24.79
C SER A 351 3.25 34.12 -25.43
N THR A 352 3.37 33.05 -24.64
CA THR A 352 3.41 31.66 -25.10
C THR A 352 2.04 30.98 -25.13
N TRP A 353 1.02 31.56 -24.47
CA TRP A 353 -0.26 30.85 -24.25
C TRP A 353 -1.04 30.55 -25.52
N VAL A 354 -0.88 31.35 -26.57
CA VAL A 354 -1.49 31.06 -27.89
C VAL A 354 -0.91 29.77 -28.47
N THR A 355 0.42 29.64 -28.48
CA THR A 355 1.12 28.43 -28.94
C THR A 355 0.81 27.24 -28.03
N SER A 356 0.77 27.44 -26.72
CA SER A 356 0.36 26.41 -25.77
C SER A 356 -1.05 25.89 -26.08
N ARG A 357 -2.03 26.78 -26.34
CA ARG A 357 -3.38 26.36 -26.75
C ARG A 357 -3.38 25.57 -28.05
N GLN A 358 -2.62 25.99 -29.06
CA GLN A 358 -2.49 25.24 -30.31
C GLN A 358 -1.96 23.82 -30.09
N PHE A 359 -0.98 23.66 -29.19
CA PHE A 359 -0.50 22.33 -28.82
C PHE A 359 -1.58 21.50 -28.11
N LEU A 360 -2.32 22.11 -27.20
CA LEU A 360 -3.43 21.46 -26.50
C LEU A 360 -4.54 21.01 -27.49
N ASP A 361 -4.85 21.82 -28.51
CA ASP A 361 -5.79 21.46 -29.59
C ASP A 361 -5.31 20.21 -30.35
N GLU A 362 -4.02 20.14 -30.66
CA GLU A 362 -3.41 19.01 -31.37
C GLU A 362 -3.37 17.72 -30.55
N ALA A 363 -3.14 17.83 -29.24
CA ALA A 363 -3.28 16.71 -28.31
C ALA A 363 -4.73 16.22 -28.24
N GLN A 364 -5.70 17.15 -28.17
CA GLN A 364 -7.12 16.82 -28.16
C GLN A 364 -7.58 16.09 -29.41
N LYS A 365 -7.13 16.53 -30.61
CA LYS A 365 -7.45 15.87 -31.89
C LYS A 365 -7.07 14.39 -31.89
N ARG A 366 -6.01 14.03 -31.16
CA ARG A 366 -5.49 12.67 -31.00
C ARG A 366 -6.01 11.94 -29.77
N ARG A 367 -6.96 12.55 -29.04
CA ARG A 367 -7.56 12.01 -27.81
C ARG A 367 -6.53 11.77 -26.70
N LEU A 368 -5.50 12.62 -26.64
CA LEU A 368 -4.52 12.64 -25.57
C LEU A 368 -4.96 13.65 -24.51
N TRP A 369 -5.02 13.21 -23.26
CA TRP A 369 -5.15 14.11 -22.12
C TRP A 369 -3.85 14.86 -21.87
N VAL A 370 -3.93 16.00 -21.19
CA VAL A 370 -2.77 16.85 -20.89
C VAL A 370 -2.63 17.05 -19.38
N ILE A 371 -1.48 16.68 -18.85
CA ILE A 371 -0.98 17.15 -17.55
C ILE A 371 -0.10 18.37 -17.82
N ALA A 372 -0.61 19.56 -17.54
CA ALA A 372 0.06 20.81 -17.86
C ALA A 372 1.20 21.08 -16.88
N TRP A 373 2.44 20.83 -17.29
CA TRP A 373 3.64 21.11 -16.49
C TRP A 373 4.01 22.59 -16.58
N LEU A 374 3.60 23.34 -15.56
CA LEU A 374 3.80 24.78 -15.52
C LEU A 374 5.25 25.12 -15.15
N ARG A 375 5.83 26.10 -15.86
CA ARG A 375 7.21 26.55 -15.67
C ARG A 375 7.26 28.03 -15.28
N PRO A 376 7.04 28.36 -14.00
CA PRO A 376 7.21 29.72 -13.50
C PRO A 376 8.70 30.09 -13.37
N PRO A 377 9.06 31.38 -13.37
CA PRO A 377 10.41 31.82 -13.08
C PRO A 377 10.83 31.44 -11.65
N THR A 378 11.98 30.78 -11.48
CA THR A 378 12.41 30.22 -10.19
C THR A 378 13.02 31.25 -9.23
N ASN A 379 13.42 32.42 -9.72
CA ASN A 379 14.09 33.50 -8.99
C ASN A 379 13.14 34.57 -8.42
N GLN A 380 11.84 34.31 -8.39
CA GLN A 380 10.80 35.25 -7.94
C GLN A 380 10.32 34.93 -6.51
N SER A 381 9.62 35.85 -5.86
CA SER A 381 8.98 35.58 -4.56
C SER A 381 7.88 34.52 -4.68
N THR A 382 7.46 33.94 -3.55
CA THR A 382 6.32 33.00 -3.49
C THR A 382 5.05 33.60 -4.11
N ALA A 383 4.77 34.88 -3.85
CA ALA A 383 3.57 35.56 -4.35
C ALA A 383 3.61 35.72 -5.88
N GLU A 384 4.76 36.12 -6.44
CA GLU A 384 4.94 36.27 -7.88
C GLU A 384 4.87 34.91 -8.61
N ILE A 385 5.41 33.84 -8.03
CA ILE A 385 5.26 32.48 -8.56
C ILE A 385 3.79 32.07 -8.55
N ALA A 386 3.09 32.25 -7.43
CA ALA A 386 1.68 31.92 -7.33
C ALA A 386 0.84 32.71 -8.35
N GLU A 387 1.11 34.01 -8.52
CA GLU A 387 0.43 34.85 -9.52
C GLU A 387 0.67 34.35 -10.95
N ALA A 388 1.91 34.02 -11.31
CA ALA A 388 2.24 33.50 -12.64
C ALA A 388 1.50 32.18 -12.94
N LEU A 389 1.43 31.27 -11.96
CA LEU A 389 0.67 30.03 -12.07
C LEU A 389 -0.83 30.30 -12.21
N VAL A 390 -1.40 31.16 -11.37
CA VAL A 390 -2.83 31.52 -11.39
C VAL A 390 -3.23 32.12 -12.74
N ARG A 391 -2.46 33.07 -13.26
CA ARG A 391 -2.73 33.70 -14.55
C ARG A 391 -2.70 32.69 -15.70
N THR A 392 -1.74 31.75 -15.66
CA THR A 392 -1.64 30.68 -16.65
C THR A 392 -2.81 29.71 -16.58
N ILE A 393 -3.22 29.30 -15.37
CA ILE A 393 -4.40 28.46 -15.14
C ILE A 393 -5.66 29.16 -15.64
N GLN A 394 -5.87 30.44 -15.31
CA GLN A 394 -7.02 31.22 -15.80
C GLN A 394 -7.08 31.25 -17.33
N ALA A 395 -5.93 31.36 -17.98
CA ALA A 395 -5.82 31.43 -19.43
C ALA A 395 -6.01 30.09 -20.15
N LEU A 396 -5.91 28.96 -19.46
CA LEU A 396 -5.91 27.62 -20.07
C LEU A 396 -6.95 26.64 -19.49
N ARG A 397 -7.59 26.94 -18.35
CA ARG A 397 -8.53 26.04 -17.64
C ARG A 397 -9.83 25.72 -18.39
N ASP A 398 -10.18 26.47 -19.41
CA ASP A 398 -11.31 26.18 -20.31
C ASP A 398 -10.94 25.13 -21.37
N HIS A 399 -9.65 24.84 -21.58
CA HIS A 399 -9.24 23.84 -22.56
C HIS A 399 -9.65 22.42 -22.13
N PRO A 400 -10.35 21.66 -22.99
CA PRO A 400 -10.93 20.37 -22.59
C PRO A 400 -9.89 19.25 -22.43
N ALA A 401 -8.74 19.33 -23.10
CA ALA A 401 -7.68 18.32 -22.97
C ALA A 401 -6.94 18.35 -21.61
N VAL A 402 -6.94 19.49 -20.90
CA VAL A 402 -6.20 19.60 -19.63
C VAL A 402 -6.95 18.84 -18.55
N ILE A 403 -6.25 17.94 -17.85
CA ILE A 403 -6.80 17.16 -16.74
C ILE A 403 -6.10 17.39 -15.41
N THR A 404 -4.88 17.92 -15.41
CA THR A 404 -4.09 18.16 -14.19
C THR A 404 -3.17 19.38 -14.36
N TRP A 405 -3.00 20.15 -13.29
CA TRP A 405 -1.98 21.20 -13.19
C TRP A 405 -0.75 20.69 -12.45
N TYR A 406 0.37 20.54 -13.14
CA TYR A 406 1.65 20.21 -12.50
C TYR A 406 2.41 21.50 -12.21
N LEU A 407 2.27 21.96 -10.96
CA LEU A 407 2.55 23.33 -10.54
C LEU A 407 4.03 23.64 -10.50
N LEU A 408 4.81 22.79 -9.84
CA LEU A 408 6.23 22.97 -9.61
C LEU A 408 6.92 21.62 -9.62
N ASP A 409 8.11 21.61 -10.22
CA ASP A 409 8.98 20.46 -10.31
C ASP A 409 10.15 20.58 -9.34
N GLU A 410 10.40 19.51 -8.60
CA GLU A 410 11.53 19.33 -7.70
C GLU A 410 11.84 20.56 -6.80
N PRO A 411 10.85 21.13 -6.09
CA PRO A 411 11.07 22.32 -5.27
C PRO A 411 12.14 22.14 -4.19
N GLU A 412 12.42 20.89 -3.76
CA GLU A 412 13.57 20.53 -2.92
C GLU A 412 14.88 21.20 -3.38
N GLY A 413 15.11 21.25 -4.70
CA GLY A 413 16.38 21.63 -5.28
C GLY A 413 16.62 23.14 -5.37
N TRP A 414 15.57 23.97 -5.31
CA TRP A 414 15.68 25.40 -5.63
C TRP A 414 14.78 26.32 -4.79
N TRP A 415 13.76 25.80 -4.11
CA TRP A 415 12.78 26.64 -3.40
C TRP A 415 13.43 27.48 -2.30
N ALA A 416 14.14 26.82 -1.39
CA ALA A 416 14.81 27.46 -0.25
C ALA A 416 15.97 28.39 -0.67
N GLN A 417 16.62 28.10 -1.81
CA GLN A 417 17.71 28.93 -2.35
C GLN A 417 17.20 30.33 -2.74
N GLY A 418 15.92 30.45 -3.09
CA GLY A 418 15.25 31.73 -3.34
C GLY A 418 14.77 32.45 -2.07
N GLY A 419 15.19 32.03 -0.87
CA GLY A 419 14.80 32.66 0.41
C GLY A 419 13.38 32.31 0.89
N ARG A 420 12.71 31.38 0.22
CA ARG A 420 11.32 30.95 0.51
C ARG A 420 11.29 29.82 1.53
N LYS A 421 10.20 29.73 2.29
CA LYS A 421 10.01 28.67 3.30
C LYS A 421 9.25 27.50 2.70
N GLU A 422 9.58 26.27 3.11
CA GLU A 422 8.89 25.06 2.65
C GLU A 422 7.36 25.14 2.83
N ALA A 423 6.89 25.65 3.98
CA ALA A 423 5.47 25.76 4.30
C ALA A 423 4.68 26.68 3.35
N GLU A 424 5.36 27.54 2.59
CA GLU A 424 4.74 28.45 1.63
C GLU A 424 4.24 27.71 0.36
N LEU A 425 4.71 26.49 0.10
CA LEU A 425 4.19 25.68 -1.02
C LEU A 425 2.69 25.37 -0.88
N LEU A 426 2.18 25.31 0.36
CA LEU A 426 0.76 25.13 0.59
C LEU A 426 -0.07 26.31 0.06
N SER A 427 0.41 27.55 0.19
CA SER A 427 -0.33 28.71 -0.33
C SER A 427 -0.32 28.76 -1.86
N VAL A 428 0.78 28.33 -2.49
CA VAL A 428 0.86 28.17 -3.95
C VAL A 428 -0.17 27.16 -4.45
N PHE A 429 -0.24 25.98 -3.81
CA PHE A 429 -1.25 24.97 -4.12
C PHE A 429 -2.67 25.50 -3.91
N GLN A 430 -2.95 26.15 -2.79
CA GLN A 430 -4.27 26.72 -2.50
C GLN A 430 -4.69 27.78 -3.53
N ALA A 431 -3.77 28.63 -3.98
CA ALA A 431 -4.05 29.62 -5.03
C ALA A 431 -4.45 28.96 -6.35
N ALA A 432 -3.77 27.87 -6.73
CA ALA A 432 -4.13 27.08 -7.91
C ALA A 432 -5.53 26.45 -7.75
N LYS A 433 -5.83 25.84 -6.59
CA LYS A 433 -7.15 25.22 -6.31
C LYS A 433 -8.30 26.21 -6.25
N GLN A 434 -8.08 27.41 -5.72
CA GLN A 434 -9.08 28.48 -5.75
C GLN A 434 -9.37 28.96 -7.18
N THR A 435 -8.34 28.93 -8.03
CA THR A 435 -8.44 29.36 -9.42
C THR A 435 -9.10 28.31 -10.32
N ASP A 436 -8.79 27.03 -10.15
CA ASP A 436 -9.44 25.92 -10.84
C ASP A 436 -9.76 24.77 -9.86
N PRO A 437 -10.95 24.79 -9.23
CA PRO A 437 -11.35 23.72 -8.31
C PRO A 437 -11.75 22.43 -9.05
N TYR A 438 -11.92 22.47 -10.37
CA TYR A 438 -12.45 21.36 -11.18
C TYR A 438 -11.38 20.37 -11.63
N ARG A 439 -10.10 20.68 -11.43
CA ARG A 439 -8.98 19.80 -11.80
C ARG A 439 -7.99 19.64 -10.66
N PRO A 440 -7.32 18.47 -10.54
CA PRO A 440 -6.25 18.29 -9.59
C PRO A 440 -5.04 19.17 -9.90
N ALA A 441 -4.30 19.52 -8.85
CA ALA A 441 -3.01 20.18 -8.95
C ALA A 441 -1.94 19.37 -8.19
N GLN A 442 -0.75 19.23 -8.76
CA GLN A 442 0.33 18.43 -8.19
C GLN A 442 1.64 19.20 -8.05
N LEU A 443 2.42 18.83 -7.05
CA LEU A 443 3.88 19.04 -7.01
C LEU A 443 4.55 17.71 -7.36
N ASN A 444 5.76 17.76 -7.93
CA ASN A 444 6.62 16.59 -8.14
C ASN A 444 7.91 16.72 -7.34
N TRP A 445 8.43 15.58 -6.90
CA TRP A 445 9.55 15.50 -5.97
C TRP A 445 10.55 14.43 -6.42
N TYR A 446 11.82 14.59 -6.05
CA TYR A 446 12.85 13.54 -6.18
C TYR A 446 13.24 12.92 -4.82
N GLN A 447 12.60 13.37 -3.73
CA GLN A 447 12.78 12.83 -2.38
C GLN A 447 11.45 12.55 -1.69
N TRP A 448 11.44 11.48 -0.88
CA TRP A 448 10.26 11.10 -0.09
C TRP A 448 10.59 10.95 1.39
N THR A 449 9.86 11.65 2.25
CA THR A 449 9.92 11.52 3.71
C THR A 449 8.68 10.77 4.22
N ASP A 450 8.90 9.70 4.98
CA ASP A 450 7.84 8.84 5.49
C ASP A 450 6.80 9.62 6.32
N GLY A 451 5.52 9.45 5.99
CA GLY A 451 4.40 10.12 6.65
C GLY A 451 4.22 11.59 6.31
N LYS A 452 5.20 12.22 5.62
CA LYS A 452 5.14 13.63 5.18
C LYS A 452 4.86 13.75 3.68
N GLY A 453 5.49 12.90 2.87
CA GLY A 453 5.62 13.10 1.41
C GLY A 453 6.91 13.80 1.03
N GLY A 454 6.90 14.54 -0.08
CA GLY A 454 8.02 15.38 -0.51
C GLY A 454 8.05 16.77 0.15
N TYR A 455 8.90 17.64 -0.38
CA TYR A 455 9.09 19.00 0.12
C TYR A 455 7.81 19.86 -0.09
N GLY A 456 7.26 20.40 0.99
CA GLY A 456 5.94 21.05 1.05
C GLY A 456 4.83 20.15 1.61
N SER A 457 5.09 18.86 1.81
CA SER A 457 4.17 17.80 2.26
C SER A 457 3.04 17.44 1.28
N LEU A 458 2.40 16.29 1.52
CA LEU A 458 1.20 15.83 0.81
C LEU A 458 -0.01 16.77 0.91
N GLN A 459 0.02 17.79 1.78
CA GLN A 459 -1.06 18.79 1.85
C GLN A 459 -1.00 19.81 0.71
N ALA A 460 0.19 20.02 0.12
CA ALA A 460 0.41 20.97 -0.97
C ALA A 460 0.26 20.33 -2.38
N SER A 461 -0.37 19.16 -2.47
CA SER A 461 -0.58 18.44 -3.73
C SER A 461 -1.80 17.57 -3.63
N ASP A 462 -2.58 17.43 -4.70
CA ASP A 462 -3.73 16.51 -4.74
C ASP A 462 -3.29 15.04 -4.75
N PHE A 463 -2.03 14.75 -5.11
CA PHE A 463 -1.49 13.39 -5.09
C PHE A 463 0.02 13.30 -4.88
N GLY A 464 0.50 12.09 -4.53
CA GLY A 464 1.93 11.83 -4.39
C GLY A 464 2.58 11.70 -5.76
N SER A 465 3.58 12.51 -6.11
CA SER A 465 4.33 12.38 -7.37
C SER A 465 5.82 12.32 -7.10
N LEU A 466 6.50 11.27 -7.57
CA LEU A 466 7.93 11.11 -7.38
C LEU A 466 8.61 10.67 -8.66
N ASP A 467 9.78 11.23 -8.96
CA ASP A 467 10.73 10.64 -9.89
C ASP A 467 11.86 9.89 -9.18
N HIS A 468 12.29 8.80 -9.81
CA HIS A 468 13.47 8.07 -9.38
C HIS A 468 14.01 7.23 -10.53
N TYR A 469 15.26 7.47 -10.91
CA TYR A 469 15.89 6.88 -12.10
C TYR A 469 17.10 6.00 -11.75
N PRO A 470 16.89 4.77 -11.21
CA PRO A 470 17.97 3.95 -10.66
C PRO A 470 18.67 3.05 -11.69
N PHE A 471 18.21 2.97 -12.94
CA PHE A 471 18.68 1.96 -13.88
C PHE A 471 20.16 2.20 -14.25
N GLY A 472 20.99 1.18 -13.99
CA GLY A 472 22.45 1.23 -14.16
C GLY A 472 23.21 1.88 -13.00
N ARG A 473 22.55 2.56 -12.06
CA ARG A 473 23.19 3.17 -10.88
C ARG A 473 23.33 2.21 -9.69
N VAL A 474 22.48 1.18 -9.64
CA VAL A 474 22.42 0.20 -8.54
C VAL A 474 22.25 -1.22 -9.09
N GLU A 475 22.62 -2.21 -8.28
CA GLU A 475 22.50 -3.63 -8.64
C GLU A 475 21.03 -4.08 -8.79
N ASN A 476 20.14 -3.60 -7.93
CA ASN A 476 18.71 -3.93 -7.96
C ASN A 476 17.83 -2.66 -8.13
N PRO A 477 17.69 -2.13 -9.36
CA PRO A 477 16.94 -0.90 -9.61
C PRO A 477 15.45 -1.04 -9.32
N LEU A 478 14.83 -2.16 -9.70
CA LEU A 478 13.41 -2.40 -9.45
C LEU A 478 13.10 -2.60 -7.96
N GLY A 479 14.03 -3.15 -7.18
CA GLY A 479 13.90 -3.18 -5.72
C GLY A 479 13.82 -1.77 -5.10
N ARG A 480 14.66 -0.83 -5.57
CA ARG A 480 14.60 0.57 -5.14
C ARG A 480 13.27 1.24 -5.49
N VAL A 481 12.80 1.02 -6.72
CA VAL A 481 11.49 1.50 -7.18
C VAL A 481 10.37 0.93 -6.31
N ALA A 482 10.39 -0.38 -6.04
CA ALA A 482 9.40 -1.06 -5.21
C ALA A 482 9.32 -0.45 -3.80
N ASP A 483 10.47 -0.16 -3.19
CA ASP A 483 10.55 0.46 -1.87
C ASP A 483 9.93 1.87 -1.86
N PHE A 484 10.19 2.70 -2.86
CA PHE A 484 9.58 4.03 -2.95
C PHE A 484 8.07 3.95 -3.18
N LEU A 485 7.63 3.17 -4.16
CA LEU A 485 6.20 2.97 -4.42
C LEU A 485 5.47 2.47 -3.18
N TRP A 486 6.08 1.55 -2.43
CA TRP A 486 5.51 1.05 -1.20
C TRP A 486 5.34 2.15 -0.13
N ARG A 487 6.38 2.97 0.07
CA ARG A 487 6.35 4.12 1.01
C ARG A 487 5.32 5.17 0.60
N MET A 488 5.28 5.51 -0.69
CA MET A 488 4.29 6.44 -1.24
C MET A 488 2.87 5.91 -1.06
N ASN A 489 2.65 4.63 -1.34
CA ASN A 489 1.36 3.98 -1.18
C ASN A 489 0.88 4.01 0.27
N ARG A 490 1.75 3.65 1.22
CA ARG A 490 1.49 3.70 2.67
C ARG A 490 1.03 5.09 3.11
N ASP A 491 1.64 6.15 2.57
CA ASP A 491 1.39 7.53 3.00
C ASP A 491 0.20 8.18 2.29
N CYS A 492 0.02 7.90 0.98
CA CYS A 492 -1.06 8.50 0.19
C CYS A 492 -2.41 7.80 0.40
N ARG A 493 -2.41 6.48 0.65
CA ARG A 493 -3.64 5.68 0.78
C ARG A 493 -4.57 6.17 1.90
N PRO A 494 -4.11 6.44 3.12
CA PRO A 494 -4.99 6.91 4.20
C PRO A 494 -5.63 8.26 3.89
N LEU A 495 -4.99 9.07 3.03
CA LEU A 495 -5.46 10.38 2.60
C LEU A 495 -6.38 10.31 1.37
N GLY A 496 -6.59 9.12 0.81
CA GLY A 496 -7.32 8.94 -0.45
C GLY A 496 -6.62 9.58 -1.66
N LYS A 497 -5.30 9.77 -1.58
CA LYS A 497 -4.51 10.41 -2.63
C LYS A 497 -3.96 9.35 -3.59
N PRO A 498 -4.05 9.57 -4.91
CA PRO A 498 -3.35 8.73 -5.88
C PRO A 498 -1.83 8.87 -5.79
N VAL A 499 -1.14 7.96 -6.48
CA VAL A 499 0.31 7.99 -6.67
C VAL A 499 0.59 8.10 -8.16
N ALA A 500 1.36 9.13 -8.51
CA ALA A 500 2.06 9.31 -9.76
C ALA A 500 3.53 8.92 -9.60
N PHE A 501 4.07 8.19 -10.55
CA PHE A 501 5.48 7.81 -10.55
C PHE A 501 6.10 8.05 -11.91
N TRP A 502 7.20 8.80 -11.94
CA TRP A 502 7.97 9.01 -13.15
C TRP A 502 8.93 7.85 -13.38
N GLN A 503 8.64 7.07 -14.40
CA GLN A 503 9.43 5.96 -14.86
C GLN A 503 10.55 6.46 -15.78
N GLN A 504 11.74 5.91 -15.58
CA GLN A 504 12.88 6.17 -16.45
C GLN A 504 12.64 5.57 -17.84
N MET A 505 12.85 6.37 -18.88
CA MET A 505 12.80 5.94 -20.28
C MET A 505 14.14 6.13 -21.02
N TYR A 506 15.01 6.98 -20.47
CA TYR A 506 16.25 7.46 -21.09
C TYR A 506 17.51 6.88 -20.43
N GLY A 507 18.66 7.07 -21.08
CA GLY A 507 19.96 6.53 -20.68
C GLY A 507 21.14 7.45 -21.00
N TYR A 508 20.94 8.76 -20.87
CA TYR A 508 21.95 9.80 -21.07
C TYR A 508 21.76 10.94 -20.06
N ASP A 509 22.62 11.96 -20.08
CA ASP A 509 22.67 13.06 -19.10
C ASP A 509 23.00 12.53 -17.68
N ASP A 510 22.01 12.41 -16.81
CA ASP A 510 22.18 11.85 -15.47
C ASP A 510 21.79 10.36 -15.39
N ALA A 511 21.22 9.76 -16.43
CA ALA A 511 20.92 8.33 -16.46
C ALA A 511 22.08 7.49 -16.99
N VAL A 512 22.39 6.36 -16.33
CA VAL A 512 23.48 5.45 -16.74
C VAL A 512 23.11 4.62 -17.98
N ARG A 513 21.86 4.18 -18.07
CA ARG A 513 21.31 3.43 -19.22
C ARG A 513 19.79 3.49 -19.24
N GLU A 514 19.21 3.20 -20.39
CA GLU A 514 17.78 2.92 -20.51
C GLU A 514 17.42 1.60 -19.80
N PRO A 515 16.19 1.46 -19.27
CA PRO A 515 15.69 0.14 -18.93
C PRO A 515 15.52 -0.70 -20.20
N THR A 516 15.67 -2.01 -20.03
CA THR A 516 15.26 -2.98 -21.04
C THR A 516 13.73 -2.99 -21.17
N PRO A 517 13.17 -3.48 -22.30
CA PRO A 517 11.73 -3.62 -22.46
C PRO A 517 11.08 -4.42 -21.32
N GLU A 518 11.74 -5.47 -20.86
CA GLU A 518 11.27 -6.34 -19.77
C GLU A 518 11.28 -5.60 -18.42
N GLU A 519 12.32 -4.81 -18.15
CA GLU A 519 12.37 -3.94 -16.95
C GLU A 519 11.28 -2.87 -16.98
N ALA A 520 11.05 -2.24 -18.12
CA ALA A 520 10.01 -1.23 -18.31
C ALA A 520 8.60 -1.79 -18.11
N ARG A 521 8.34 -2.99 -18.65
CA ARG A 521 7.11 -3.73 -18.41
C ARG A 521 6.93 -4.07 -16.93
N ALA A 522 7.94 -4.67 -16.29
CA ALA A 522 7.88 -5.02 -14.87
C ALA A 522 7.70 -3.79 -13.97
N HIS A 523 8.34 -2.66 -14.30
CA HIS A 523 8.16 -1.39 -13.60
C HIS A 523 6.71 -0.91 -13.66
N SER A 524 6.10 -0.88 -14.85
CA SER A 524 4.69 -0.45 -15.01
C SER A 524 3.72 -1.31 -14.20
N TRP A 525 3.91 -2.63 -14.21
CA TRP A 525 3.12 -3.55 -13.38
C TRP A 525 3.33 -3.33 -11.89
N LEU A 526 4.59 -3.16 -11.48
CA LEU A 526 4.94 -2.87 -10.09
C LEU A 526 4.28 -1.59 -9.62
N THR A 527 4.27 -0.51 -10.43
CA THR A 527 3.56 0.74 -10.12
C THR A 527 2.07 0.49 -9.89
N VAL A 528 1.39 -0.26 -10.75
CA VAL A 528 -0.06 -0.50 -10.58
C VAL A 528 -0.36 -1.41 -9.39
N ILE A 529 0.37 -2.51 -9.24
CA ILE A 529 0.19 -3.47 -8.14
C ILE A 529 0.42 -2.81 -6.78
N THR A 530 1.39 -1.90 -6.69
CA THR A 530 1.70 -1.19 -5.44
C THR A 530 0.80 0.02 -5.19
N GLY A 531 -0.23 0.25 -6.01
CA GLY A 531 -1.26 1.27 -5.76
C GLY A 531 -1.09 2.58 -6.55
N GLY A 532 -0.10 2.68 -7.43
CA GLY A 532 0.04 3.78 -8.39
C GLY A 532 -1.00 3.69 -9.50
N ARG A 533 -1.56 4.83 -9.91
CA ARG A 533 -2.56 4.91 -11.01
C ARG A 533 -2.22 5.96 -12.06
N LEU A 534 -1.13 6.69 -11.84
CA LEU A 534 -0.60 7.67 -12.78
C LEU A 534 0.83 7.26 -13.12
N ILE A 535 1.02 6.71 -14.32
CA ILE A 535 2.31 6.32 -14.85
C ILE A 535 2.79 7.44 -15.75
N TYR A 536 3.87 8.10 -15.36
CA TYR A 536 4.51 9.14 -16.14
C TYR A 536 5.84 8.61 -16.67
N TRP A 537 6.14 8.78 -17.95
CA TRP A 537 7.42 8.39 -18.52
C TRP A 537 8.31 9.60 -18.74
N PHE A 538 9.52 9.57 -18.19
CA PHE A 538 10.53 10.61 -18.33
C PHE A 538 11.71 10.08 -19.14
N ILE A 539 12.11 10.68 -20.25
CA ILE A 539 11.40 11.64 -21.10
C ILE A 539 11.69 11.25 -22.57
N TYR A 540 10.92 11.79 -23.52
CA TYR A 540 10.98 11.46 -24.95
C TYR A 540 10.70 9.98 -25.26
N LYS A 541 10.99 9.60 -26.50
CA LYS A 541 11.10 8.21 -26.95
C LYS A 541 12.49 7.66 -26.62
N PRO A 542 12.60 6.40 -26.14
CA PRO A 542 13.88 5.76 -25.86
C PRO A 542 14.68 5.61 -27.16
N MET A 543 16.00 5.68 -27.04
CA MET A 543 16.95 5.41 -28.13
C MET A 543 16.81 3.95 -28.61
N SER A 544 16.50 3.02 -27.71
CA SER A 544 16.24 1.63 -28.04
C SER A 544 14.93 1.47 -28.83
N LEU A 545 15.05 1.15 -30.12
CA LEU A 545 13.90 0.80 -30.97
C LEU A 545 13.10 -0.38 -30.40
N ARG A 546 13.79 -1.38 -29.83
CA ARG A 546 13.14 -2.54 -29.19
C ARG A 546 12.28 -2.09 -28.00
N PHE A 547 12.77 -1.13 -27.21
CA PHE A 547 12.01 -0.60 -26.09
C PHE A 547 10.80 0.19 -26.58
N TRP A 548 10.96 1.10 -27.55
CA TRP A 548 9.82 1.82 -28.11
C TRP A 548 8.76 0.88 -28.70
N GLN A 549 9.18 -0.12 -29.47
CA GLN A 549 8.28 -1.13 -30.05
C GLN A 549 7.57 -2.00 -29.01
N ALA A 550 8.05 -2.07 -27.77
CA ALA A 550 7.38 -2.78 -26.68
C ALA A 550 6.29 -1.94 -26.00
N MET A 551 6.31 -0.62 -26.15
CA MET A 551 5.34 0.28 -25.51
C MET A 551 3.87 -0.02 -25.82
N PRO A 552 3.47 -0.38 -27.06
CA PRO A 552 2.08 -0.73 -27.35
C PRO A 552 1.59 -1.94 -26.54
N GLN A 553 2.45 -2.94 -26.35
CA GLN A 553 2.12 -4.11 -25.52
C GLN A 553 1.98 -3.72 -24.05
N ILE A 554 2.93 -2.93 -23.52
CA ILE A 554 2.88 -2.45 -22.13
C ILE A 554 1.61 -1.64 -21.90
N ALA A 555 1.26 -0.74 -22.82
CA ALA A 555 0.05 0.06 -22.75
C ALA A 555 -1.22 -0.80 -22.75
N GLU A 556 -1.26 -1.85 -23.57
CA GLU A 556 -2.40 -2.77 -23.61
C GLU A 556 -2.55 -3.56 -22.30
N GLU A 557 -1.44 -4.01 -21.69
CA GLU A 557 -1.46 -4.63 -20.37
C GLU A 557 -1.92 -3.65 -19.28
N MET A 558 -1.55 -2.38 -19.37
CA MET A 558 -2.03 -1.33 -18.45
C MET A 558 -3.53 -1.10 -18.58
N LYS A 559 -4.11 -1.20 -19.78
CA LYS A 559 -5.57 -1.14 -19.98
C LYS A 559 -6.28 -2.34 -19.33
N GLN A 560 -5.75 -3.54 -19.51
CA GLN A 560 -6.32 -4.74 -18.85
C GLN A 560 -6.28 -4.65 -17.33
N LEU A 561 -5.20 -4.09 -16.76
CA LEU A 561 -5.15 -3.79 -15.33
C LEU A 561 -6.15 -2.68 -14.95
N ALA A 562 -6.27 -1.62 -15.76
CA ALA A 562 -7.22 -0.54 -15.54
C ALA A 562 -8.65 -1.07 -15.43
N ASP A 563 -9.06 -1.96 -16.33
CA ASP A 563 -10.39 -2.60 -16.34
C ASP A 563 -10.73 -3.32 -15.03
N ILE A 564 -9.73 -3.68 -14.22
CA ILE A 564 -9.90 -4.28 -12.90
C ILE A 564 -9.83 -3.20 -11.82
N VAL A 565 -8.75 -2.41 -11.79
CA VAL A 565 -8.45 -1.52 -10.65
C VAL A 565 -9.24 -0.21 -10.66
N THR A 566 -9.92 0.11 -11.75
CA THR A 566 -10.75 1.31 -11.88
C THR A 566 -12.24 1.02 -12.11
N ALA A 567 -12.64 -0.25 -12.19
CA ALA A 567 -14.04 -0.63 -12.37
C ALA A 567 -14.93 -0.12 -11.24
N ASP A 568 -16.16 0.26 -11.60
CA ASP A 568 -17.10 1.01 -10.76
C ASP A 568 -17.56 0.26 -9.49
N ASP A 569 -17.49 -1.07 -9.50
CA ASP A 569 -17.83 -1.97 -8.40
C ASP A 569 -16.59 -2.65 -7.79
N ALA A 570 -15.40 -2.36 -8.29
CA ALA A 570 -14.17 -3.02 -7.85
C ALA A 570 -13.62 -2.42 -6.55
N TYR A 571 -12.91 -3.21 -5.76
CA TYR A 571 -12.13 -2.68 -4.64
C TYR A 571 -10.95 -3.59 -4.27
N GLU A 572 -9.90 -2.96 -3.75
CA GLU A 572 -8.70 -3.63 -3.29
C GLU A 572 -8.98 -4.42 -2.00
N LEU A 573 -8.74 -5.73 -2.02
CA LEU A 573 -8.74 -6.58 -0.83
C LEU A 573 -7.40 -6.53 -0.11
N ALA A 574 -6.31 -6.57 -0.88
CA ALA A 574 -4.97 -6.64 -0.34
C ALA A 574 -3.93 -6.12 -1.34
N VAL A 575 -2.81 -5.68 -0.79
CA VAL A 575 -1.56 -5.44 -1.50
C VAL A 575 -0.43 -5.94 -0.59
N GLY A 576 0.54 -6.65 -1.16
CA GLY A 576 1.59 -7.27 -0.36
C GLY A 576 2.77 -7.74 -1.19
N ARG A 577 3.71 -8.42 -0.51
CA ARG A 577 4.86 -9.08 -1.12
C ARG A 577 5.18 -10.39 -0.41
N GLU A 578 5.65 -11.37 -1.17
CA GLU A 578 6.21 -12.61 -0.66
C GLU A 578 7.51 -12.90 -1.41
N GLY A 579 8.62 -13.03 -0.67
CA GLY A 579 9.95 -12.98 -1.28
C GLY A 579 10.14 -11.71 -2.12
N ALA A 580 10.55 -11.88 -3.38
CA ALA A 580 10.66 -10.78 -4.34
C ALA A 580 9.36 -10.46 -5.08
N VAL A 581 8.32 -11.30 -4.98
CA VAL A 581 7.07 -11.12 -5.73
C VAL A 581 6.16 -10.14 -5.02
N HIS A 582 5.67 -9.14 -5.74
CA HIS A 582 4.64 -8.22 -5.28
C HIS A 582 3.28 -8.67 -5.83
N TYR A 583 2.22 -8.48 -5.04
CA TYR A 583 0.87 -8.87 -5.44
C TYR A 583 -0.20 -7.88 -4.96
N ALA A 584 -1.32 -7.86 -5.67
CA ALA A 584 -2.54 -7.19 -5.25
C ALA A 584 -3.75 -8.08 -5.52
N LEU A 585 -4.71 -8.07 -4.59
CA LEU A 585 -6.00 -8.74 -4.72
C LEU A 585 -7.08 -7.69 -4.92
N TRP A 586 -7.89 -7.88 -5.95
CA TRP A 586 -9.00 -7.01 -6.30
C TRP A 586 -10.28 -7.81 -6.40
N THR A 587 -11.37 -7.22 -5.96
CA THR A 587 -12.72 -7.68 -6.34
C THR A 587 -13.19 -6.87 -7.53
N LYS A 588 -14.00 -7.47 -8.38
CA LYS A 588 -14.81 -6.79 -9.41
C LYS A 588 -16.05 -7.66 -9.62
N GLY A 589 -17.22 -7.13 -9.29
CA GLY A 589 -18.43 -7.93 -9.11
C GLY A 589 -18.25 -9.02 -8.05
N SER A 590 -18.65 -10.24 -8.38
CA SER A 590 -18.43 -11.43 -7.55
C SER A 590 -17.04 -12.06 -7.71
N ASP A 591 -16.26 -11.60 -8.70
CA ASP A 591 -14.97 -12.18 -9.04
C ASP A 591 -13.84 -11.59 -8.22
N ILE A 592 -12.79 -12.39 -8.06
CA ILE A 592 -11.56 -11.99 -7.38
C ILE A 592 -10.39 -12.15 -8.34
N TYR A 593 -9.57 -11.13 -8.42
CA TYR A 593 -8.42 -11.02 -9.31
C TYR A 593 -7.16 -10.92 -8.47
N LEU A 594 -6.19 -11.79 -8.74
CA LEU A 594 -4.84 -11.72 -8.21
C LEU A 594 -3.94 -11.17 -9.30
N ALA A 595 -3.34 -9.99 -9.10
CA ALA A 595 -2.29 -9.45 -9.97
C ALA A 595 -0.94 -9.61 -9.27
N THR A 596 0.10 -10.00 -10.00
CA THR A 596 1.45 -10.22 -9.44
C THR A 596 2.54 -9.76 -10.39
N VAL A 597 3.70 -9.41 -9.82
CA VAL A 597 4.93 -9.09 -10.55
C VAL A 597 6.14 -9.61 -9.79
N ASN A 598 7.08 -10.20 -10.52
CA ASN A 598 8.42 -10.53 -10.06
C ASN A 598 9.41 -9.48 -10.57
N PRO A 599 9.69 -8.40 -9.82
CA PRO A 599 10.69 -7.39 -10.20
C PRO A 599 12.14 -7.87 -10.12
N SER A 600 12.42 -9.14 -9.78
CA SER A 600 13.79 -9.64 -9.70
C SER A 600 14.28 -10.25 -11.02
N TYR A 601 15.60 -10.32 -11.17
CA TYR A 601 16.27 -10.97 -12.31
C TYR A 601 16.41 -12.49 -12.13
N SER A 602 15.67 -13.08 -11.20
CA SER A 602 15.68 -14.54 -10.93
C SER A 602 14.25 -15.08 -10.89
N PRO A 603 14.01 -16.32 -11.33
CA PRO A 603 12.68 -16.91 -11.23
C PRO A 603 12.27 -17.08 -9.76
N GLN A 604 11.00 -16.85 -9.46
CA GLN A 604 10.45 -16.95 -8.10
C GLN A 604 9.45 -18.08 -8.00
N ARG A 605 9.50 -18.82 -6.89
CA ARG A 605 8.49 -19.83 -6.48
C ARG A 605 8.04 -19.47 -5.08
N VAL A 606 6.83 -18.92 -4.96
CA VAL A 606 6.35 -18.40 -3.68
C VAL A 606 4.95 -18.91 -3.37
N PRO A 607 4.68 -19.33 -2.12
CA PRO A 607 3.33 -19.58 -1.65
C PRO A 607 2.68 -18.26 -1.19
N LEU A 608 1.65 -17.80 -1.89
CA LEU A 608 0.85 -16.66 -1.49
C LEU A 608 -0.32 -17.12 -0.63
N CYS A 609 -0.32 -16.79 0.66
CA CYS A 609 -1.46 -17.08 1.53
C CYS A 609 -2.57 -16.05 1.29
N LEU A 610 -3.67 -16.49 0.69
CA LEU A 610 -4.84 -15.67 0.37
C LEU A 610 -5.81 -15.59 1.56
N TYR A 611 -5.30 -15.31 2.77
CA TYR A 611 -6.12 -15.25 4.00
C TYR A 611 -7.21 -14.16 3.93
N TRP A 612 -7.01 -13.16 3.07
CA TRP A 612 -7.99 -12.13 2.70
C TRP A 612 -9.29 -12.68 2.10
N LEU A 613 -9.29 -13.94 1.64
CA LEU A 613 -10.45 -14.61 1.05
C LEU A 613 -11.29 -15.38 2.06
N THR A 614 -11.16 -15.09 3.36
CA THR A 614 -11.98 -15.74 4.39
C THR A 614 -13.47 -15.54 4.07
N GLY A 615 -14.21 -16.64 3.91
CA GLY A 615 -15.63 -16.63 3.49
C GLY A 615 -15.86 -16.51 1.98
N ARG A 616 -14.79 -16.47 1.17
CA ARG A 616 -14.80 -16.37 -0.31
C ARG A 616 -13.83 -17.39 -0.91
N GLU A 617 -13.95 -18.65 -0.50
CA GLU A 617 -13.00 -19.69 -0.89
C GLU A 617 -13.07 -19.96 -2.40
N SER A 618 -11.91 -19.93 -3.04
CA SER A 618 -11.74 -20.24 -4.46
C SER A 618 -11.24 -21.67 -4.63
N ARG A 619 -11.77 -22.39 -5.62
CA ARG A 619 -11.33 -23.76 -5.97
C ARG A 619 -10.42 -23.79 -7.19
N GLY A 620 -10.30 -22.69 -7.93
CA GLY A 620 -9.57 -22.64 -9.19
C GLY A 620 -9.02 -21.26 -9.50
N ALA A 621 -8.01 -21.20 -10.36
CA ALA A 621 -7.49 -19.95 -10.90
C ALA A 621 -7.37 -20.07 -12.42
N ALA A 622 -7.92 -19.11 -13.14
CA ALA A 622 -7.76 -18.98 -14.57
C ALA A 622 -6.81 -17.82 -14.86
N ALA A 623 -5.74 -18.07 -15.62
CA ALA A 623 -4.88 -17.01 -16.10
C ALA A 623 -5.66 -16.14 -17.10
N ILE A 624 -5.64 -14.82 -16.88
CA ILE A 624 -6.14 -13.83 -17.83
C ILE A 624 -4.99 -13.41 -18.74
N LEU A 625 -3.85 -13.12 -18.11
CA LEU A 625 -2.60 -12.73 -18.75
C LEU A 625 -1.45 -13.09 -17.82
N GLY A 626 -0.28 -13.40 -18.36
CA GLY A 626 0.94 -13.52 -17.57
C GLY A 626 1.90 -14.58 -18.07
N ASP A 627 3.11 -14.52 -17.53
CA ASP A 627 4.24 -15.35 -17.94
C ASP A 627 4.45 -16.56 -17.01
N GLY A 628 3.61 -16.68 -15.98
CA GLY A 628 3.76 -17.61 -14.86
C GLY A 628 2.71 -18.71 -14.78
N GLN A 629 2.82 -19.48 -13.71
CA GLN A 629 1.87 -20.53 -13.36
C GLN A 629 1.37 -20.33 -11.94
N LEU A 630 0.08 -20.52 -11.74
CA LEU A 630 -0.57 -20.45 -10.43
C LEU A 630 -1.37 -21.72 -10.19
N SER A 631 -1.18 -22.34 -9.03
CA SER A 631 -2.05 -23.42 -8.56
C SER A 631 -2.58 -23.09 -7.17
N LEU A 632 -3.84 -23.46 -6.91
CA LEU A 632 -4.48 -23.23 -5.62
C LEU A 632 -4.57 -24.55 -4.85
N LYS A 633 -4.18 -24.51 -3.56
CA LYS A 633 -4.44 -25.60 -2.60
C LYS A 633 -4.93 -24.99 -1.30
N GLY A 634 -6.23 -25.12 -1.05
CA GLY A 634 -6.89 -24.43 0.06
C GLY A 634 -6.76 -22.91 -0.12
N ARG A 635 -6.26 -22.21 0.91
CA ARG A 635 -6.05 -20.75 0.88
C ARG A 635 -4.66 -20.32 0.42
N VAL A 636 -3.89 -21.22 -0.19
CA VAL A 636 -2.52 -20.93 -0.65
C VAL A 636 -2.47 -21.00 -2.17
N ALA A 637 -2.01 -19.91 -2.78
CA ALA A 637 -1.68 -19.82 -4.20
C ALA A 637 -0.18 -20.09 -4.38
N PHE A 638 0.16 -21.25 -4.93
CA PHE A 638 1.54 -21.59 -5.29
C PHE A 638 1.84 -20.97 -6.64
N LEU A 639 2.60 -19.88 -6.62
CA LEU A 639 2.95 -19.08 -7.77
C LEU A 639 4.38 -19.38 -8.23
N TRP A 640 4.55 -19.54 -9.53
CA TRP A 640 5.84 -19.46 -10.19
C TRP A 640 5.83 -18.33 -11.22
N LEU A 641 6.84 -17.46 -11.18
CA LEU A 641 7.07 -16.41 -12.16
C LEU A 641 8.51 -16.47 -12.68
N PRO A 642 8.75 -16.25 -13.98
CA PRO A 642 10.09 -16.03 -14.51
C PRO A 642 10.67 -14.69 -14.04
N PRO A 643 11.98 -14.43 -14.24
CA PRO A 643 12.57 -13.11 -14.04
C PRO A 643 11.76 -12.02 -14.74
N LEU A 644 11.51 -10.89 -14.06
CA LEU A 644 10.73 -9.76 -14.60
C LEU A 644 9.31 -10.13 -15.08
N GLY A 645 8.81 -11.31 -14.67
CA GLY A 645 7.54 -11.86 -15.09
C GLY A 645 6.35 -11.26 -14.35
N VAL A 646 5.21 -11.22 -15.02
CA VAL A 646 3.96 -10.66 -14.47
C VAL A 646 2.81 -11.65 -14.65
N GLY A 647 1.67 -11.39 -14.00
CA GLY A 647 0.42 -12.05 -14.36
C GLY A 647 -0.80 -11.58 -13.58
N ILE A 648 -1.97 -11.87 -14.15
CA ILE A 648 -3.30 -11.69 -13.56
C ILE A 648 -4.05 -13.01 -13.65
N TRP A 649 -4.61 -13.45 -12.53
CA TRP A 649 -5.46 -14.63 -12.44
C TRP A 649 -6.81 -14.26 -11.86
N ARG A 650 -7.89 -14.77 -12.48
CA ARG A 650 -9.23 -14.78 -11.89
C ARG A 650 -9.36 -16.00 -10.98
N LEU A 651 -9.61 -15.77 -9.71
CA LEU A 651 -9.87 -16.81 -8.72
C LEU A 651 -11.37 -17.17 -8.79
N GLN A 652 -11.67 -18.42 -9.11
CA GLN A 652 -13.02 -18.92 -9.35
C GLN A 652 -13.66 -19.40 -8.04
N GLY A 653 -14.72 -18.72 -7.59
CA GLY A 653 -15.57 -19.15 -6.48
C GLY A 653 -16.46 -20.36 -6.83
N ASN A 654 -17.14 -20.93 -5.82
CA ASN A 654 -18.26 -21.84 -6.08
C ASN A 654 -19.39 -21.06 -6.76
N ASN A 655 -19.95 -21.59 -7.84
CA ASN A 655 -21.29 -21.20 -8.32
C ASN A 655 -22.35 -21.52 -7.26
#